data_AF-A0A5P2AXV3-F1
#
_entry.id   AF-A0A5P2AXV3-F1
#
_cell.length_a   1.000
_cell.length_b   1.000
_cell.length_c   1.000
_cell.angle_alpha   90.00
_cell.angle_beta   90.00
_cell.angle_gamma   90.00
#
_symmetry.space_group_name_H-M   'P 1'
#
loop_
_entity.id
_entity.type
_entity.pdbx_description
1 polymer ?
#
loop_
_entity_poly.entity_id
_entity_poly.type
_entity_poly.pdbx_seq_one_letter_code
_entity_poly.pdbx_strand_id
1 'polypeptide(L)'
;MKSTGFMAVRGLSHARVRRIHGIRVDRSQRDAAVRPPVAESEPARPLAGAAAPSGRVSAGQLRRRGRTARAGRLTVPGRRSVQTDGRHEPARSPHHLVPSAHFDALAAGRGDAGTIRFLRTTEYSRRLLLLRALLDGVAETPGALGPLPDVDSVWDTLSAAQERSPEVFGELLLHPQVGVWLGHGLRRLRRTAWGDGPLWTDLGHVFTVCAVAALRTGLPLRTTVPLRDGGVMFPTLGLARLPDRPRWGTAEVVVEAGRLRVDPHGACVGPPDRTGTPGPPGPPGPLLCTGPPGDDVPGWQGPHRLHARVAGRPVGVWLDDIDPYRDLSEPLPAHRLSPDETARWRERFGLALGLLEDSDPEAAVALAEGLRSVTPVRSTSAWTVLSASSGDAFGGLLTSLPPDPVTFAVTLVHEFQHTKLGALLHLLTLERDDGAERHHAPWRDDPRPLSGLLQGAYAFLGITDFWSRRLDRAPAAERASAEFEFALGLRQTREAVETLGADPALTAHGRRFVRGMAARLPAWTADRRVRPGIDVMAAFSATDHRTEWRIRHLVPAPDAVRALARAFVTGAPADLRGAGSTVVPDLTARWSHARTRLIRQVLGTPEPGTPPFGTSGTSADPPAPSASASASASAAERALVAGDPAAADAYARLVAEDPEAPEAWTGLVLALALAEPATRPLLRRPELPRAVHRELRVIGTTADPRRLARWLAAGITGLPDGTRRPRA
;
A
#
# COMPACT_ATOMS: atom_id res chain seq x y z
N MET A 1 19.91 -1.46 8.02
CA MET A 1 19.38 -2.71 7.41
C MET A 1 18.16 -3.11 8.22
N LYS A 2 17.05 -3.44 7.53
CA LYS A 2 15.64 -3.46 7.99
C LYS A 2 14.97 -2.07 8.06
N SER A 3 14.44 -1.64 6.92
CA SER A 3 13.22 -0.82 6.77
C SER A 3 12.98 -0.68 5.28
N THR A 4 12.22 -1.62 4.73
CA THR A 4 11.56 -1.47 3.43
C THR A 4 10.10 -1.78 3.73
N GLY A 5 9.26 -0.75 3.69
CA GLY A 5 7.84 -0.84 4.00
C GLY A 5 7.14 -1.80 3.04
N PHE A 6 7.05 -3.06 3.43
CA PHE A 6 6.05 -3.99 2.91
C PHE A 6 4.76 -3.69 3.66
N MET A 7 3.79 -3.06 2.99
CA MET A 7 2.41 -3.18 3.44
C MET A 7 2.02 -4.65 3.25
N ALA A 8 1.67 -5.31 4.36
CA ALA A 8 1.38 -6.73 4.38
C ALA A 8 0.06 -7.03 3.64
N VAL A 9 0.17 -7.45 2.38
CA VAL A 9 -0.79 -8.39 1.77
C VAL A 9 -0.28 -9.78 2.12
N ARG A 10 -0.67 -10.28 3.30
CA ARG A 10 -0.62 -11.72 3.60
C ARG A 10 -2.05 -12.19 3.78
N GLY A 11 -2.52 -13.02 2.87
CA GLY A 11 -3.70 -13.84 3.12
C GLY A 11 -4.63 -14.05 1.94
N LEU A 12 -4.16 -14.70 0.88
CA LEU A 12 -5.02 -15.48 -0.03
C LEU A 12 -4.21 -16.63 -0.63
N SER A 13 -4.22 -17.80 0.02
CA SER A 13 -4.07 -19.15 -0.58
C SER A 13 -3.72 -20.17 0.51
N HIS A 14 -4.29 -21.37 0.38
CA HIS A 14 -4.10 -22.60 1.18
C HIS A 14 -4.76 -22.72 2.56
N ALA A 15 -6.07 -23.01 2.53
CA ALA A 15 -6.68 -23.92 3.49
C ALA A 15 -6.37 -25.38 3.08
N ARG A 16 -5.50 -26.06 3.85
CA ARG A 16 -5.49 -27.51 4.19
C ARG A 16 -4.07 -27.96 4.58
N VAL A 17 -3.75 -28.00 5.87
CA VAL A 17 -2.89 -29.06 6.44
C VAL A 17 -3.41 -29.38 7.83
N ARG A 18 -3.69 -30.66 8.06
CA ARG A 18 -4.21 -31.23 9.31
C ARG A 18 -3.19 -31.11 10.44
N ARG A 19 -3.72 -30.96 11.66
CA ARG A 19 -3.04 -31.11 12.95
C ARG A 19 -2.20 -32.40 13.00
N ILE A 20 -0.95 -32.29 13.40
CA ILE A 20 -0.25 -33.31 14.19
C ILE A 20 0.43 -32.57 15.35
N HIS A 21 0.18 -33.04 16.56
CA HIS A 21 0.62 -32.45 17.83
C HIS A 21 2.12 -32.65 18.08
N GLY A 22 2.69 -31.67 18.78
CA GLY A 22 3.61 -31.89 19.90
C GLY A 22 5.08 -32.07 19.55
N ILE A 23 5.91 -31.10 19.94
CA ILE A 23 7.09 -31.30 20.80
C ILE A 23 7.65 -29.90 21.14
N ARG A 24 7.75 -29.61 22.44
CA ARG A 24 8.53 -28.52 23.03
C ARG A 24 10.01 -28.74 22.72
N VAL A 25 10.73 -27.70 22.30
CA VAL A 25 12.20 -27.68 22.42
C VAL A 25 12.59 -26.44 23.20
N ASP A 26 12.95 -26.69 24.46
CA ASP A 26 13.64 -25.75 25.35
C ASP A 26 15.11 -25.62 24.91
N ARG A 27 15.65 -24.42 25.03
CA ARG A 27 17.04 -24.08 24.72
C ARG A 27 17.86 -24.13 26.00
N SER A 28 18.81 -25.05 26.15
CA SER A 28 20.08 -24.74 26.83
C SER A 28 21.14 -25.86 26.71
N GLN A 29 22.41 -25.41 26.69
CA GLN A 29 23.69 -26.13 26.94
C GLN A 29 24.26 -26.96 25.78
N ARG A 30 25.37 -26.56 25.13
CA ARG A 30 26.81 -26.49 25.52
C ARG A 30 27.49 -27.86 25.68
N ASP A 31 28.51 -28.04 24.84
CA ASP A 31 29.73 -28.88 24.93
C ASP A 31 29.61 -30.40 25.11
N ALA A 32 30.09 -31.16 24.11
CA ALA A 32 31.20 -32.12 24.22
C ALA A 32 31.25 -33.09 23.02
N ALA A 33 32.45 -33.27 22.47
CA ALA A 33 32.80 -34.32 21.52
C ALA A 33 32.81 -35.69 22.20
N VAL A 34 32.43 -36.78 21.49
CA VAL A 34 33.05 -38.13 21.51
C VAL A 34 32.43 -39.00 20.38
N ARG A 35 33.30 -39.83 19.79
CA ARG A 35 33.14 -40.77 18.65
C ARG A 35 32.11 -41.91 18.84
N PRO A 36 31.73 -42.63 17.75
CA PRO A 36 30.69 -43.67 17.75
C PRO A 36 31.25 -45.08 18.03
N PRO A 37 30.39 -46.08 18.32
CA PRO A 37 30.77 -47.49 18.28
C PRO A 37 30.43 -48.16 16.94
N VAL A 38 31.21 -49.20 16.67
CA VAL A 38 31.30 -50.09 15.51
C VAL A 38 30.58 -51.42 15.80
N ALA A 39 30.34 -52.19 14.72
CA ALA A 39 30.15 -53.65 14.61
C ALA A 39 28.71 -54.06 14.24
N GLU A 40 28.40 -54.99 13.34
CA GLU A 40 29.07 -55.93 12.40
C GLU A 40 27.90 -56.44 11.52
N SER A 41 27.99 -56.72 10.21
CA SER A 41 28.58 -57.94 9.63
C SER A 41 28.53 -57.90 8.08
N GLU A 42 29.60 -58.42 7.47
CA GLU A 42 29.78 -58.78 6.04
C GLU A 42 29.26 -60.23 5.76
N PRO A 43 29.35 -60.87 4.56
CA PRO A 43 30.11 -60.52 3.33
C PRO A 43 29.38 -60.76 1.98
N ALA A 44 29.95 -60.24 0.88
CA ALA A 44 30.27 -61.01 -0.34
C ALA A 44 31.03 -60.15 -1.38
N ARG A 45 32.26 -60.57 -1.68
CA ARG A 45 33.17 -60.15 -2.78
C ARG A 45 33.11 -61.22 -3.90
N PRO A 46 33.54 -60.98 -5.16
CA PRO A 46 34.98 -60.85 -5.53
C PRO A 46 35.31 -59.83 -6.65
N LEU A 47 36.48 -59.16 -6.55
CA LEU A 47 37.72 -59.31 -7.38
C LEU A 47 37.61 -58.66 -8.77
N ALA A 48 38.57 -57.92 -9.33
CA ALA A 48 40.02 -57.73 -9.15
C ALA A 48 40.37 -56.35 -9.79
N GLY A 49 41.52 -55.70 -9.60
CA GLY A 49 42.75 -55.98 -8.87
C GLY A 49 43.82 -54.99 -9.34
N ALA A 50 44.71 -54.62 -8.39
CA ALA A 50 46.10 -54.15 -8.55
C ALA A 50 46.39 -52.87 -9.38
N ALA A 51 47.33 -51.99 -9.05
CA ALA A 51 48.25 -51.80 -7.92
C ALA A 51 48.91 -50.40 -8.11
N ALA A 52 49.28 -49.74 -7.01
CA ALA A 52 50.09 -48.52 -6.97
C ALA A 52 51.61 -48.89 -7.01
N PRO A 53 52.61 -48.01 -6.71
CA PRO A 53 52.66 -46.53 -6.60
C PRO A 53 53.96 -45.91 -7.21
N SER A 54 54.11 -44.59 -6.97
CA SER A 54 55.37 -43.86 -6.71
C SER A 54 56.09 -43.15 -7.87
N GLY A 55 56.61 -41.95 -7.55
CA GLY A 55 57.68 -41.29 -8.29
C GLY A 55 57.44 -39.82 -8.67
N ARG A 56 57.92 -38.89 -7.84
CA ARG A 56 58.11 -37.47 -8.20
C ARG A 56 59.31 -37.33 -9.15
N VAL A 57 59.29 -36.30 -10.02
CA VAL A 57 60.28 -35.18 -10.14
C VAL A 57 60.37 -34.63 -11.59
N SER A 58 60.36 -33.29 -11.66
CA SER A 58 60.93 -32.34 -12.64
C SER A 58 60.27 -31.98 -13.99
N ALA A 59 60.02 -30.67 -14.07
CA ALA A 59 60.52 -29.70 -15.05
C ALA A 59 59.94 -29.64 -16.47
N GLY A 60 59.58 -28.41 -16.86
CA GLY A 60 59.82 -27.92 -18.22
C GLY A 60 58.58 -27.52 -19.03
N GLN A 61 58.26 -26.22 -18.97
CA GLN A 61 57.85 -25.35 -20.09
C GLN A 61 56.85 -25.88 -21.15
N LEU A 62 55.75 -25.15 -21.40
CA LEU A 62 55.70 -24.13 -22.47
C LEU A 62 54.29 -23.50 -22.63
N ARG A 63 54.27 -22.17 -22.46
CA ARG A 63 53.58 -21.13 -23.25
C ARG A 63 52.10 -21.32 -23.64
N ARG A 64 51.25 -20.42 -23.13
CA ARG A 64 50.21 -19.77 -23.96
C ARG A 64 50.16 -18.26 -23.70
N ARG A 65 50.20 -17.52 -24.80
CA ARG A 65 50.28 -16.06 -24.92
C ARG A 65 48.98 -15.37 -24.47
N GLY A 66 49.09 -14.41 -23.57
CA GLY A 66 48.04 -13.41 -23.32
C GLY A 66 48.19 -12.23 -24.30
N ARG A 67 47.10 -11.87 -24.99
CA ARG A 67 46.96 -10.60 -25.72
C ARG A 67 46.19 -9.63 -24.84
N THR A 68 46.86 -8.55 -24.45
CA THR A 68 46.28 -7.34 -23.86
C THR A 68 45.59 -6.53 -24.97
N ALA A 69 44.33 -6.15 -24.75
CA ALA A 69 43.60 -5.22 -25.61
C ALA A 69 43.54 -3.83 -24.96
N ARG A 70 43.74 -2.83 -25.81
CA ARG A 70 44.07 -1.44 -25.54
C ARG A 70 42.78 -0.64 -25.37
N ALA A 71 42.61 0.08 -24.26
CA ALA A 71 41.49 0.96 -24.02
C ALA A 71 41.53 2.21 -24.93
N GLY A 72 40.50 2.40 -25.76
CA GLY A 72 40.28 3.60 -26.55
C GLY A 72 39.40 4.60 -25.78
N ARG A 73 39.91 5.83 -25.59
CA ARG A 73 39.19 6.95 -25.00
C ARG A 73 38.20 7.56 -26.01
N LEU A 74 36.97 7.78 -25.57
CA LEU A 74 35.98 8.65 -26.24
C LEU A 74 36.30 10.11 -25.92
N THR A 75 36.43 10.93 -26.97
CA THR A 75 36.55 12.40 -26.92
C THR A 75 35.21 13.06 -27.21
N VAL A 76 34.80 14.02 -26.38
CA VAL A 76 33.70 14.97 -26.64
C VAL A 76 34.33 16.37 -26.83
N PRO A 77 33.94 17.17 -27.84
CA PRO A 77 34.51 18.50 -28.01
C PRO A 77 33.68 19.59 -27.31
N GLY A 78 34.39 20.46 -26.58
CA GLY A 78 34.09 21.89 -26.53
C GLY A 78 33.51 22.47 -25.23
N ARG A 79 34.38 22.86 -24.28
CA ARG A 79 34.24 24.13 -23.51
C ARG A 79 35.59 24.53 -22.90
N ARG A 80 35.92 25.82 -23.04
CA ARG A 80 37.22 26.43 -22.73
C ARG A 80 37.48 26.56 -21.22
N SER A 81 38.71 26.18 -20.85
CA SER A 81 39.59 26.61 -19.75
C SER A 81 39.00 27.30 -18.51
N VAL A 82 39.11 26.62 -17.36
CA VAL A 82 39.64 27.24 -16.12
C VAL A 82 40.65 26.25 -15.53
N GLN A 83 41.87 26.71 -15.35
CA GLN A 83 43.00 25.98 -14.78
C GLN A 83 43.15 26.45 -13.34
N THR A 84 42.85 25.59 -12.37
CA THR A 84 43.28 25.77 -10.97
C THR A 84 43.53 24.41 -10.33
N ASP A 85 44.66 24.34 -9.64
CA ASP A 85 45.33 23.17 -9.09
C ASP A 85 44.51 22.27 -8.15
N GLY A 86 44.74 20.96 -8.31
CA GLY A 86 45.31 20.17 -7.22
C GLY A 86 44.47 19.95 -5.96
N ARG A 87 43.38 19.19 -6.10
CA ARG A 87 42.91 18.11 -5.19
C ARG A 87 41.65 17.52 -5.82
N HIS A 88 41.79 16.40 -6.54
CA HIS A 88 40.62 15.62 -6.96
C HIS A 88 39.96 15.02 -5.72
N GLU A 89 38.94 15.70 -5.17
CA GLU A 89 37.90 14.96 -4.47
C GLU A 89 37.35 13.90 -5.44
N PRO A 90 37.14 12.65 -5.01
CA PRO A 90 36.46 11.68 -5.85
C PRO A 90 35.13 12.29 -6.28
N ALA A 91 34.89 12.36 -7.59
CA ALA A 91 33.66 12.92 -8.15
C ALA A 91 32.47 12.27 -7.43
N ARG A 92 31.80 13.02 -6.55
CA ARG A 92 30.63 12.52 -5.84
C ARG A 92 29.63 12.11 -6.92
N SER A 93 29.17 10.86 -6.86
CA SER A 93 28.12 10.40 -7.77
C SER A 93 26.97 11.43 -7.76
N PRO A 94 26.45 11.82 -8.93
CA PRO A 94 25.34 12.76 -8.99
C PRO A 94 24.19 12.20 -8.14
N HIS A 95 23.77 12.97 -7.14
CA HIS A 95 22.70 12.60 -6.22
C HIS A 95 21.55 13.58 -6.40
N HIS A 96 20.34 13.06 -6.24
CA HIS A 96 19.14 13.88 -6.27
C HIS A 96 19.08 14.76 -5.02
N LEU A 97 18.97 16.06 -5.22
CA LEU A 97 18.65 17.02 -4.17
C LEU A 97 17.19 17.41 -4.35
N VAL A 98 16.37 17.19 -3.33
CA VAL A 98 14.96 17.60 -3.35
C VAL A 98 14.90 19.13 -3.22
N PRO A 99 14.47 19.87 -4.25
CA PRO A 99 14.33 21.32 -4.14
C PRO A 99 13.32 21.68 -3.06
N SER A 100 13.62 22.70 -2.26
CA SER A 100 12.76 23.09 -1.12
C SER A 100 11.33 23.40 -1.55
N ALA A 101 11.13 24.01 -2.73
CA ALA A 101 9.79 24.28 -3.27
C ALA A 101 8.99 22.99 -3.52
N HIS A 102 9.60 21.96 -4.11
CA HIS A 102 8.95 20.65 -4.30
C HIS A 102 8.69 19.96 -2.96
N PHE A 103 9.64 20.01 -2.03
CA PHE A 103 9.46 19.46 -0.68
C PHE A 103 8.28 20.13 0.05
N ASP A 104 8.20 21.46 0.05
CA ASP A 104 7.17 22.19 0.76
C ASP A 104 5.80 22.04 0.08
N ALA A 105 5.75 21.98 -1.25
CA ALA A 105 4.52 21.65 -1.99
C ALA A 105 4.02 20.26 -1.64
N LEU A 106 4.91 19.25 -1.61
CA LEU A 106 4.56 17.90 -1.18
C LEU A 106 4.13 17.89 0.29
N ALA A 107 4.85 18.54 1.19
CA ALA A 107 4.49 18.62 2.62
C ALA A 107 3.08 19.22 2.84
N ALA A 108 2.65 20.13 1.97
CA ALA A 108 1.31 20.71 1.98
C ALA A 108 0.22 19.82 1.34
N GLY A 109 0.54 18.58 0.93
CA GLY A 109 -0.38 17.68 0.21
C GLY A 109 -0.53 18.00 -1.27
N ARG A 110 0.21 18.98 -1.80
CA ARG A 110 0.17 19.45 -3.18
C ARG A 110 1.27 18.78 -4.00
N GLY A 111 1.73 19.44 -5.06
CA GLY A 111 2.67 18.92 -6.04
C GLY A 111 2.06 19.06 -7.44
N ASP A 112 2.49 20.10 -8.14
CA ASP A 112 2.13 20.38 -9.52
C ASP A 112 2.78 19.37 -10.50
N ALA A 113 2.48 19.48 -11.79
CA ALA A 113 3.12 18.63 -12.80
C ALA A 113 4.66 18.76 -12.83
N GLY A 114 5.23 19.92 -12.46
CA GLY A 114 6.67 20.07 -12.28
C GLY A 114 7.22 19.16 -11.19
N THR A 115 6.57 19.15 -10.02
CA THR A 115 6.89 18.27 -8.90
C THR A 115 6.77 16.80 -9.28
N ILE A 116 5.73 16.41 -10.02
CA ILE A 116 5.56 15.02 -10.47
C ILE A 116 6.64 14.60 -11.46
N ARG A 117 7.03 15.48 -12.41
CA ARG A 117 8.17 15.21 -13.30
C ARG A 117 9.48 15.03 -12.55
N PHE A 118 9.72 15.83 -11.51
CA PHE A 118 10.87 15.65 -10.63
C PHE A 118 10.86 14.25 -9.96
N LEU A 119 9.73 13.84 -9.37
CA LEU A 119 9.58 12.51 -8.78
C LEU A 119 9.78 11.39 -9.82
N ARG A 120 9.29 11.57 -11.06
CA ARG A 120 9.54 10.62 -12.16
C ARG A 120 11.04 10.47 -12.46
N THR A 121 11.79 11.57 -12.47
CA THR A 121 13.26 11.52 -12.67
C THR A 121 13.95 10.77 -11.53
N THR A 122 13.52 10.95 -10.29
CA THR A 122 14.11 10.25 -9.14
C THR A 122 13.79 8.76 -9.17
N GLU A 123 12.55 8.41 -9.51
CA GLU A 123 12.13 7.02 -9.69
C GLU A 123 12.89 6.35 -10.84
N TYR A 124 13.13 7.04 -11.96
CA TYR A 124 13.92 6.50 -13.06
C TYR A 124 15.33 6.10 -12.61
N SER A 125 16.04 6.98 -11.88
CA SER A 125 17.34 6.65 -11.30
C SER A 125 17.27 5.48 -10.32
N ARG A 126 16.23 5.42 -9.49
CA ARG A 126 16.01 4.27 -8.59
C ARG A 126 15.81 2.98 -9.38
N ARG A 127 15.01 2.98 -10.46
CA ARG A 127 14.78 1.78 -11.29
C ARG A 127 16.06 1.30 -11.96
N LEU A 128 16.91 2.20 -12.43
CA LEU A 128 18.23 1.85 -12.95
C LEU A 128 19.08 1.13 -11.90
N LEU A 129 19.10 1.63 -10.66
CA LEU A 129 19.82 0.99 -9.56
C LEU A 129 19.24 -0.38 -9.19
N LEU A 130 17.90 -0.53 -9.20
CA LEU A 130 17.24 -1.82 -8.96
C LEU A 130 17.53 -2.83 -10.08
N LEU A 131 17.46 -2.40 -11.34
CA LEU A 131 17.82 -3.22 -12.49
C LEU A 131 19.28 -3.65 -12.40
N ARG A 132 20.20 -2.72 -12.13
CA ARG A 132 21.62 -3.04 -11.97
C ARG A 132 21.86 -4.05 -10.84
N ALA A 133 21.27 -3.81 -9.67
CA ALA A 133 21.38 -4.73 -8.53
C ALA A 133 20.80 -6.12 -8.82
N LEU A 134 19.75 -6.20 -9.67
CA LEU A 134 19.17 -7.47 -10.09
C LEU A 134 20.15 -8.22 -11.02
N LEU A 135 20.68 -7.54 -12.04
CA LEU A 135 21.60 -8.14 -13.02
C LEU A 135 22.91 -8.59 -12.34
N ASP A 136 23.49 -7.74 -11.48
CA ASP A 136 24.70 -8.11 -10.71
C ASP A 136 24.43 -9.33 -9.81
N GLY A 137 23.30 -9.33 -9.09
CA GLY A 137 22.96 -10.47 -8.23
C GLY A 137 22.66 -11.76 -9.00
N VAL A 138 22.13 -11.66 -10.23
CA VAL A 138 21.94 -12.81 -11.13
C VAL A 138 23.31 -13.35 -11.56
N ALA A 139 24.22 -12.48 -11.99
CA ALA A 139 25.59 -12.87 -12.39
C ALA A 139 26.36 -13.56 -11.24
N GLU A 140 26.15 -13.10 -10.01
CA GLU A 140 26.77 -13.67 -8.80
C GLU A 140 26.12 -14.99 -8.33
N THR A 141 24.97 -15.39 -8.89
CA THR A 141 24.20 -16.56 -8.44
C THR A 141 24.16 -17.65 -9.52
N PRO A 142 25.04 -18.67 -9.47
CA PRO A 142 25.07 -19.75 -10.44
C PRO A 142 23.71 -20.44 -10.62
N GLY A 143 23.27 -20.58 -11.87
CA GLY A 143 22.01 -21.25 -12.22
C GLY A 143 20.75 -20.44 -11.91
N ALA A 144 20.84 -19.16 -11.50
CA ALA A 144 19.67 -18.33 -11.19
C ALA A 144 18.69 -18.20 -12.36
N LEU A 145 19.19 -18.19 -13.60
CA LEU A 145 18.40 -18.12 -14.83
C LEU A 145 17.98 -19.49 -15.39
N GLY A 146 18.41 -20.60 -14.77
CA GLY A 146 18.00 -21.94 -15.17
C GLY A 146 18.22 -22.20 -16.68
N PRO A 147 17.16 -22.45 -17.47
CA PRO A 147 17.25 -22.73 -18.90
C PRO A 147 17.33 -21.46 -19.79
N LEU A 148 17.31 -20.26 -19.21
CA LEU A 148 17.30 -19.01 -19.98
C LEU A 148 18.72 -18.57 -20.40
N PRO A 149 18.85 -17.62 -21.35
CA PRO A 149 20.14 -17.11 -21.80
C PRO A 149 20.93 -16.43 -20.69
N ASP A 150 22.19 -16.13 -20.96
CA ASP A 150 23.06 -15.44 -20.01
C ASP A 150 22.62 -13.99 -19.79
N VAL A 151 22.85 -13.48 -18.58
CA VAL A 151 22.49 -12.12 -18.16
C VAL A 151 23.23 -11.04 -18.96
N ASP A 152 24.41 -11.35 -19.50
CA ASP A 152 25.16 -10.43 -20.37
C ASP A 152 24.35 -10.02 -21.61
N SER A 153 23.57 -10.95 -22.19
CA SER A 153 22.70 -10.65 -23.34
C SER A 153 21.60 -9.64 -23.01
N VAL A 154 21.15 -9.61 -21.75
CA VAL A 154 20.19 -8.63 -21.23
C VAL A 154 20.84 -7.25 -21.18
N TRP A 155 22.05 -7.17 -20.63
CA TRP A 155 22.80 -5.92 -20.53
C TRP A 155 23.04 -5.31 -21.91
N ASP A 156 23.49 -6.11 -22.87
CA ASP A 156 23.75 -5.66 -24.24
C ASP A 156 22.47 -5.14 -24.92
N THR A 157 21.37 -5.89 -24.82
CA THR A 157 20.09 -5.53 -25.44
C THR A 157 19.52 -4.23 -24.86
N LEU A 158 19.48 -4.12 -23.53
CA LEU A 158 18.94 -2.94 -22.86
C LEU A 158 19.82 -1.71 -23.05
N SER A 159 21.14 -1.87 -23.07
CA SER A 159 22.08 -0.78 -23.35
C SER A 159 21.90 -0.26 -24.78
N ALA A 160 21.82 -1.16 -25.78
CA ALA A 160 21.58 -0.78 -27.16
C ALA A 160 20.20 -0.09 -27.34
N ALA A 161 19.17 -0.58 -26.64
CA ALA A 161 17.85 0.05 -26.66
C ALA A 161 17.87 1.45 -26.02
N GLN A 162 18.56 1.62 -24.90
CA GLN A 162 18.74 2.91 -24.23
C GLN A 162 19.50 3.90 -25.10
N GLU A 163 20.58 3.48 -25.75
CA GLU A 163 21.37 4.33 -26.66
C GLU A 163 20.54 4.79 -27.87
N ARG A 164 19.72 3.89 -28.42
CA ARG A 164 18.88 4.19 -29.59
C ARG A 164 17.68 5.05 -29.26
N SER A 165 17.04 4.83 -28.11
CA SER A 165 15.93 5.65 -27.63
C SER A 165 15.87 5.66 -26.10
N PRO A 166 16.49 6.67 -25.45
CA PRO A 166 16.40 6.84 -24.01
C PRO A 166 14.96 7.01 -23.50
N GLU A 167 14.10 7.60 -24.32
CA GLU A 167 12.69 7.86 -24.01
C GLU A 167 11.88 6.56 -23.94
N VAL A 168 12.00 5.69 -24.95
CA VAL A 168 11.33 4.38 -24.97
C VAL A 168 11.79 3.52 -23.80
N PHE A 169 13.11 3.48 -23.57
CA PHE A 169 13.68 2.74 -22.45
C PHE A 169 13.17 3.28 -21.10
N GLY A 170 13.15 4.61 -20.94
CA GLY A 170 12.66 5.29 -19.75
C GLY A 170 11.19 4.99 -19.45
N GLU A 171 10.31 5.09 -20.44
CA GLU A 171 8.88 4.78 -20.28
C GLU A 171 8.64 3.30 -19.93
N LEU A 172 9.39 2.38 -20.54
CA LEU A 172 9.28 0.95 -20.22
C LEU A 172 9.75 0.66 -18.80
N LEU A 173 10.89 1.22 -18.39
CA LEU A 173 11.46 1.03 -17.07
C LEU A 173 10.61 1.66 -15.95
N LEU A 174 9.93 2.77 -16.26
CA LEU A 174 9.00 3.45 -15.36
C LEU A 174 7.59 2.85 -15.37
N HIS A 175 7.32 1.83 -16.18
CA HIS A 175 6.03 1.14 -16.13
C HIS A 175 5.83 0.51 -14.74
N PRO A 176 4.69 0.74 -14.05
CA PRO A 176 4.55 0.32 -12.64
C PRO A 176 4.83 -1.15 -12.39
N GLN A 177 4.36 -2.04 -13.27
CA GLN A 177 4.51 -3.50 -13.15
C GLN A 177 5.95 -3.98 -13.35
N VAL A 178 6.72 -3.36 -14.25
CA VAL A 178 8.18 -3.59 -14.36
C VAL A 178 8.85 -3.24 -13.04
N GLY A 179 8.37 -2.18 -12.41
CA GLY A 179 8.81 -1.77 -11.11
C GLY A 179 8.55 -2.76 -9.98
N VAL A 180 7.31 -3.26 -9.89
CA VAL A 180 6.91 -4.30 -8.93
C VAL A 180 7.74 -5.55 -9.15
N TRP A 181 7.92 -5.95 -10.41
CA TRP A 181 8.76 -7.08 -10.79
C TRP A 181 10.21 -6.92 -10.32
N LEU A 182 10.86 -5.78 -10.57
CA LEU A 182 12.24 -5.53 -10.12
C LEU A 182 12.38 -5.71 -8.61
N GLY A 183 11.44 -5.15 -7.84
CA GLY A 183 11.39 -5.32 -6.39
C GLY A 183 11.19 -6.78 -5.97
N HIS A 184 10.23 -7.47 -6.59
CA HIS A 184 9.91 -8.87 -6.33
C HIS A 184 11.10 -9.79 -6.63
N GLY A 185 11.69 -9.66 -7.83
CA GLY A 185 12.85 -10.44 -8.28
C GLY A 185 14.05 -10.29 -7.35
N LEU A 186 14.37 -9.06 -6.93
CA LEU A 186 15.43 -8.81 -5.95
C LEU A 186 15.14 -9.46 -4.59
N ARG A 187 13.89 -9.42 -4.12
CA ARG A 187 13.51 -10.06 -2.85
C ARG A 187 13.59 -11.58 -2.92
N ARG A 188 13.15 -12.19 -4.03
CA ARG A 188 13.29 -13.62 -4.31
C ARG A 188 14.76 -14.04 -4.36
N LEU A 189 15.58 -13.29 -5.09
CA LEU A 189 17.03 -13.53 -5.21
C LEU A 189 17.73 -13.45 -3.84
N ARG A 190 17.35 -12.47 -3.01
CA ARG A 190 17.86 -12.29 -1.65
C ARG A 190 17.19 -13.18 -0.59
N ARG A 191 16.29 -14.08 -0.97
CA ARG A 191 15.54 -15.00 -0.08
C ARG A 191 14.75 -14.28 1.03
N THR A 192 14.22 -13.11 0.71
CA THR A 192 13.36 -12.29 1.58
C THR A 192 11.89 -12.31 1.16
N ALA A 193 11.59 -12.93 0.02
CA ALA A 193 10.26 -13.31 -0.42
C ALA A 193 10.30 -14.75 -0.95
N TRP A 194 9.14 -15.41 -0.95
CA TRP A 194 8.95 -16.73 -1.53
C TRP A 194 7.99 -16.63 -2.72
N GLY A 195 7.90 -17.71 -3.48
CA GLY A 195 6.87 -17.86 -4.50
C GLY A 195 6.86 -19.29 -5.02
N ASP A 196 5.73 -19.66 -5.63
CA ASP A 196 5.41 -21.04 -5.98
C ASP A 196 6.19 -21.58 -7.19
N GLY A 197 6.85 -20.69 -7.94
CA GLY A 197 7.57 -21.01 -9.18
C GLY A 197 9.08 -21.08 -9.02
N PRO A 198 9.79 -21.73 -9.96
CA PRO A 198 11.24 -21.68 -10.05
C PRO A 198 11.76 -20.24 -10.13
N LEU A 199 12.89 -19.94 -9.49
CA LEU A 199 13.47 -18.58 -9.44
C LEU A 199 13.65 -17.96 -10.83
N TRP A 200 14.04 -18.76 -11.83
CA TRP A 200 14.28 -18.30 -13.19
C TRP A 200 13.01 -17.79 -13.90
N THR A 201 11.80 -18.20 -13.48
CA THR A 201 10.56 -17.70 -14.12
C THR A 201 10.30 -16.24 -13.75
N ASP A 202 10.66 -15.84 -12.52
CA ASP A 202 10.55 -14.47 -12.08
C ASP A 202 11.70 -13.62 -12.61
N LEU A 203 12.95 -14.07 -12.45
CA LEU A 203 14.12 -13.33 -12.94
C LEU A 203 14.11 -13.18 -14.46
N GLY A 204 13.63 -14.21 -15.16
CA GLY A 204 13.56 -14.26 -16.62
C GLY A 204 12.57 -13.28 -17.25
N HIS A 205 11.71 -12.62 -16.47
CA HIS A 205 10.83 -11.58 -17.02
C HIS A 205 11.64 -10.42 -17.65
N VAL A 206 12.91 -10.24 -17.26
CA VAL A 206 13.79 -9.27 -17.91
C VAL A 206 13.93 -9.52 -19.43
N PHE A 207 13.85 -10.76 -19.89
CA PHE A 207 13.92 -11.07 -21.32
C PHE A 207 12.65 -10.64 -22.08
N THR A 208 11.49 -10.58 -21.42
CA THR A 208 10.28 -10.02 -22.04
C THR A 208 10.35 -8.49 -22.11
N VAL A 209 10.99 -7.84 -21.12
CA VAL A 209 11.36 -6.41 -21.18
C VAL A 209 12.31 -6.14 -22.35
N CYS A 210 13.34 -6.96 -22.53
CA CYS A 210 14.25 -6.88 -23.69
C CYS A 210 13.50 -6.99 -25.03
N ALA A 211 12.55 -7.93 -25.14
CA ALA A 211 11.77 -8.09 -26.37
C ALA A 211 10.91 -6.86 -26.69
N VAL A 212 10.26 -6.25 -25.69
CA VAL A 212 9.49 -5.02 -25.88
C VAL A 212 10.40 -3.84 -26.22
N ALA A 213 11.54 -3.72 -25.56
CA ALA A 213 12.53 -2.69 -25.84
C ALA A 213 13.03 -2.80 -27.28
N ALA A 214 13.50 -3.99 -27.69
CA ALA A 214 13.99 -4.26 -29.03
C ALA A 214 12.93 -3.98 -30.10
N LEU A 215 11.68 -4.41 -29.88
CA LEU A 215 10.57 -4.13 -30.79
C LEU A 215 10.36 -2.63 -30.99
N ARG A 216 10.30 -1.85 -29.90
CA ARG A 216 10.03 -0.40 -29.95
C ARG A 216 11.21 0.42 -30.46
N THR A 217 12.43 -0.07 -30.31
CA THR A 217 13.63 0.58 -30.82
C THR A 217 14.07 0.03 -32.18
N GLY A 218 13.35 -0.93 -32.77
CA GLY A 218 13.69 -1.54 -34.06
C GLY A 218 15.03 -2.28 -34.06
N LEU A 219 15.37 -2.93 -32.94
CA LEU A 219 16.53 -3.82 -32.83
C LEU A 219 16.09 -5.25 -33.15
N PRO A 220 16.89 -6.03 -33.91
CA PRO A 220 16.65 -7.46 -34.04
C PRO A 220 16.96 -8.14 -32.70
N LEU A 221 16.12 -9.09 -32.30
CA LEU A 221 16.35 -9.89 -31.09
C LEU A 221 15.86 -11.31 -31.31
N ARG A 222 16.66 -12.28 -30.88
CA ARG A 222 16.20 -13.65 -30.65
C ARG A 222 16.57 -14.06 -29.24
N THR A 223 15.59 -14.43 -28.44
CA THR A 223 15.80 -14.78 -27.03
C THR A 223 14.81 -15.83 -26.57
N THR A 224 15.17 -16.57 -25.53
CA THR A 224 14.25 -17.44 -24.80
C THR A 224 13.63 -16.66 -23.63
N VAL A 225 12.33 -16.81 -23.40
CA VAL A 225 11.58 -16.16 -22.30
C VAL A 225 10.87 -17.18 -21.42
N PRO A 226 10.59 -16.88 -20.15
CA PRO A 226 9.82 -17.76 -19.30
C PRO A 226 8.35 -17.79 -19.68
N LEU A 227 7.76 -18.98 -19.58
CA LEU A 227 6.34 -19.26 -19.74
C LEU A 227 5.74 -19.64 -18.39
N ARG A 228 4.62 -18.99 -18.05
CA ARG A 228 3.84 -19.22 -16.83
C ARG A 228 2.40 -19.56 -17.21
N ASP A 229 1.94 -20.75 -16.87
CA ASP A 229 0.57 -21.21 -17.10
C ASP A 229 0.12 -21.02 -18.57
N GLY A 230 0.97 -21.44 -19.51
CA GLY A 230 0.73 -21.23 -20.95
C GLY A 230 0.80 -19.78 -21.42
N GLY A 231 1.31 -18.85 -20.60
CA GLY A 231 1.34 -17.42 -20.88
C GLY A 231 2.75 -16.83 -20.92
N VAL A 232 2.98 -15.88 -21.82
CA VAL A 232 4.16 -14.99 -21.82
C VAL A 232 3.70 -13.54 -21.84
N MET A 233 3.91 -12.83 -20.73
CA MET A 233 3.54 -11.43 -20.59
C MET A 233 4.66 -10.50 -21.06
N PHE A 234 4.33 -9.63 -22.02
CA PHE A 234 5.18 -8.55 -22.52
C PHE A 234 4.69 -7.21 -21.97
N PRO A 235 5.42 -6.56 -21.05
CA PRO A 235 4.97 -5.33 -20.40
C PRO A 235 4.56 -4.27 -21.41
N THR A 236 3.40 -3.63 -21.19
CA THR A 236 2.81 -2.61 -22.08
C THR A 236 2.49 -3.05 -23.52
N LEU A 237 2.63 -4.34 -23.86
CA LEU A 237 2.36 -4.88 -25.20
C LEU A 237 1.23 -5.90 -25.19
N GLY A 238 1.24 -6.86 -24.24
CA GLY A 238 0.17 -7.85 -24.08
C GLY A 238 0.66 -9.23 -23.64
N LEU A 239 -0.29 -10.15 -23.52
CA LEU A 239 -0.08 -11.52 -23.08
C LEU A 239 -0.24 -12.49 -24.25
N ALA A 240 0.83 -13.18 -24.62
CA ALA A 240 0.73 -14.33 -25.52
C ALA A 240 0.18 -15.54 -24.76
N ARG A 241 -0.78 -16.24 -25.34
CA ARG A 241 -1.44 -17.44 -24.83
C ARG A 241 -1.10 -18.63 -25.72
N LEU A 242 -0.45 -19.61 -25.12
CA LEU A 242 0.06 -20.83 -25.74
C LEU A 242 -0.60 -22.02 -25.02
N PRO A 243 -1.73 -22.54 -25.55
CA PRO A 243 -2.45 -23.64 -24.92
C PRO A 243 -1.61 -24.92 -24.86
N ASP A 244 -1.99 -25.83 -23.95
CA ASP A 244 -1.37 -27.16 -23.78
C ASP A 244 0.12 -27.14 -23.40
N ARG A 245 0.52 -26.12 -22.65
CA ARG A 245 1.89 -25.95 -22.14
C ARG A 245 2.00 -26.20 -20.65
N PRO A 246 3.17 -26.68 -20.16
CA PRO A 246 3.37 -26.88 -18.73
C PRO A 246 3.22 -25.57 -17.97
N ARG A 247 2.90 -25.68 -16.68
CA ARG A 247 2.81 -24.53 -15.75
C ARG A 247 4.07 -23.67 -15.78
N TRP A 248 5.25 -24.30 -15.87
CA TRP A 248 6.54 -23.64 -16.02
C TRP A 248 7.23 -24.16 -17.28
N GLY A 249 7.63 -23.27 -18.17
CA GLY A 249 8.34 -23.62 -19.39
C GLY A 249 9.06 -22.43 -20.00
N THR A 250 9.51 -22.58 -21.23
CA THR A 250 10.12 -21.51 -22.01
C THR A 250 9.46 -21.38 -23.37
N ALA A 251 9.61 -20.21 -23.99
CA ALA A 251 9.25 -19.98 -25.39
C ALA A 251 10.36 -19.18 -26.08
N GLU A 252 10.53 -19.38 -27.39
CA GLU A 252 11.41 -18.55 -28.20
C GLU A 252 10.66 -17.29 -28.62
N VAL A 253 11.35 -16.15 -28.57
CA VAL A 253 10.85 -14.86 -29.03
C VAL A 253 11.78 -14.32 -30.09
N VAL A 254 11.21 -13.94 -31.22
CA VAL A 254 11.92 -13.34 -32.34
C VAL A 254 11.32 -11.96 -32.61
N VAL A 255 12.17 -10.94 -32.59
CA VAL A 255 11.87 -9.58 -33.02
C VAL A 255 12.65 -9.31 -34.30
N GLU A 256 11.93 -9.22 -35.43
CA GLU A 256 12.51 -8.97 -36.74
C GLU A 256 11.54 -8.13 -37.58
N ALA A 257 12.08 -7.25 -38.42
CA ALA A 257 11.30 -6.36 -39.30
C ALA A 257 10.15 -5.61 -38.57
N GLY A 258 10.38 -5.20 -37.31
CA GLY A 258 9.39 -4.48 -36.50
C GLY A 258 8.22 -5.34 -36.02
N ARG A 259 8.33 -6.67 -36.06
CA ARG A 259 7.32 -7.61 -35.57
C ARG A 259 7.89 -8.46 -34.45
N LEU A 260 7.07 -8.75 -33.45
CA LEU A 260 7.39 -9.70 -32.38
C LEU A 260 6.60 -10.99 -32.61
N ARG A 261 7.28 -12.13 -32.58
CA ARG A 261 6.68 -13.45 -32.66
C ARG A 261 7.14 -14.30 -31.49
N VAL A 262 6.19 -15.00 -30.89
CA VAL A 262 6.42 -16.01 -29.87
C VAL A 262 6.20 -17.36 -30.52
N ASP A 263 7.24 -18.18 -30.53
CA ASP A 263 7.25 -19.50 -31.13
C ASP A 263 7.54 -20.58 -30.09
N PRO A 264 6.57 -21.45 -29.77
CA PRO A 264 6.82 -22.70 -29.07
C PRO A 264 6.77 -23.86 -30.07
N HIS A 265 7.77 -23.95 -30.95
CA HIS A 265 8.02 -25.10 -31.82
C HIS A 265 7.09 -25.21 -33.05
N GLY A 266 6.93 -24.12 -33.81
CA GLY A 266 6.25 -24.08 -35.12
C GLY A 266 4.91 -23.34 -35.14
N ALA A 267 4.43 -22.81 -34.01
CA ALA A 267 3.17 -22.05 -33.93
C ALA A 267 3.45 -20.58 -33.58
N CYS A 268 3.32 -19.67 -34.54
CA CYS A 268 3.60 -18.25 -34.31
C CYS A 268 2.40 -17.52 -33.72
N VAL A 269 2.57 -16.97 -32.52
CA VAL A 269 1.63 -16.02 -31.91
C VAL A 269 2.33 -14.66 -31.79
N GLY A 270 1.61 -13.57 -32.04
CA GLY A 270 2.16 -12.22 -31.88
C GLY A 270 1.06 -11.18 -31.74
N PRO A 271 1.42 -9.94 -31.37
CA PRO A 271 0.47 -8.84 -31.42
C PRO A 271 -0.05 -8.65 -32.85
N PRO A 272 -1.29 -8.17 -33.04
CA PRO A 272 -1.85 -7.97 -34.38
C PRO A 272 -0.97 -7.05 -35.24
N ASP A 273 -0.79 -7.44 -36.51
CA ASP A 273 0.02 -6.71 -37.50
C ASP A 273 -0.60 -5.34 -37.81
N ARG A 274 -0.01 -4.25 -37.31
CA ARG A 274 -0.46 -2.87 -37.59
C ARG A 274 0.23 -2.29 -38.81
N THR A 275 -0.03 -2.84 -39.99
CA THR A 275 0.31 -2.19 -41.26
C THR A 275 -0.92 -1.44 -41.78
N GLY A 276 -1.02 -0.13 -41.53
CA GLY A 276 -2.11 0.71 -42.03
C GLY A 276 -1.88 2.22 -41.83
N THR A 277 -1.58 2.89 -42.96
CA THR A 277 -1.56 4.35 -43.29
C THR A 277 -0.80 5.35 -42.39
N PRO A 278 0.22 6.07 -42.93
CA PRO A 278 0.73 7.31 -42.32
C PRO A 278 -0.40 8.34 -42.24
N GLY A 279 -0.64 8.90 -41.04
CA GLY A 279 -1.46 10.10 -40.91
C GLY A 279 -0.81 11.31 -41.63
N PRO A 280 -1.57 12.39 -41.89
CA PRO A 280 -1.05 13.56 -42.59
C PRO A 280 0.16 14.17 -41.87
N PRO A 281 1.09 14.82 -42.59
CA PRO A 281 2.36 15.28 -42.05
C PRO A 281 2.16 16.39 -41.01
N GLY A 282 2.26 16.02 -39.74
CA GLY A 282 2.50 16.94 -38.62
C GLY A 282 4.00 16.94 -38.24
N PRO A 283 4.45 17.90 -37.42
CA PRO A 283 5.86 18.00 -37.02
C PRO A 283 6.31 16.70 -36.31
N PRO A 284 7.60 16.33 -36.43
CA PRO A 284 8.10 15.02 -36.00
C PRO A 284 8.01 14.88 -34.47
N GLY A 285 7.00 14.15 -34.00
CA GLY A 285 6.99 13.50 -32.70
C GLY A 285 7.49 12.05 -32.84
N PRO A 286 8.03 11.45 -31.76
CA PRO A 286 8.55 10.09 -31.83
C PRO A 286 7.48 9.13 -32.34
N LEU A 287 7.82 8.36 -33.38
CA LEU A 287 7.06 7.24 -33.92
C LEU A 287 7.00 6.12 -32.87
N LEU A 288 6.23 6.35 -31.81
CA LEU A 288 5.75 5.32 -30.91
C LEU A 288 4.51 4.70 -31.56
N CYS A 289 4.29 3.41 -31.41
CA CYS A 289 2.98 2.82 -31.65
C CYS A 289 1.97 3.48 -30.69
N THR A 290 1.41 4.63 -31.08
CA THR A 290 0.47 5.45 -30.31
C THR A 290 -0.99 5.10 -30.57
N GLY A 291 -1.26 4.07 -31.39
CA GLY A 291 -2.60 3.50 -31.53
C GLY A 291 -3.04 2.75 -30.26
N PRO A 292 -4.35 2.57 -30.01
CA PRO A 292 -4.84 1.85 -28.83
C PRO A 292 -4.27 0.42 -28.85
N PRO A 293 -3.73 -0.10 -27.73
CA PRO A 293 -3.35 -1.50 -27.60
C PRO A 293 -4.56 -2.38 -27.92
N GLY A 294 -4.27 -3.44 -28.67
CA GLY A 294 -5.20 -4.05 -29.61
C GLY A 294 -6.26 -4.93 -28.99
N ASP A 295 -7.28 -5.16 -29.80
CA ASP A 295 -8.29 -6.18 -29.56
C ASP A 295 -7.64 -7.55 -29.31
N ASP A 296 -8.34 -8.39 -28.55
CA ASP A 296 -7.91 -9.77 -28.37
C ASP A 296 -7.98 -10.48 -29.73
N VAL A 297 -6.89 -11.14 -30.11
CA VAL A 297 -6.83 -12.01 -31.29
C VAL A 297 -6.52 -13.43 -30.85
N PRO A 298 -6.78 -14.47 -31.67
CA PRO A 298 -6.46 -15.84 -31.29
C PRO A 298 -5.00 -15.98 -30.82
N GLY A 299 -4.82 -16.43 -29.57
CA GLY A 299 -3.51 -16.57 -28.95
C GLY A 299 -2.93 -15.29 -28.33
N TRP A 300 -3.55 -14.11 -28.44
CA TRP A 300 -2.99 -12.87 -27.90
C TRP A 300 -4.05 -12.01 -27.19
N GLN A 301 -3.72 -11.55 -25.98
CA GLN A 301 -4.54 -10.61 -25.23
C GLN A 301 -3.86 -9.25 -25.15
N GLY A 302 -4.53 -8.21 -25.67
CA GLY A 302 -4.03 -6.85 -25.66
C GLY A 302 -4.38 -6.10 -24.36
N PRO A 303 -3.51 -5.27 -23.79
CA PRO A 303 -3.82 -4.56 -22.56
C PRO A 303 -4.91 -3.50 -22.79
N HIS A 304 -5.83 -3.34 -21.83
CA HIS A 304 -6.89 -2.34 -21.95
C HIS A 304 -6.38 -0.92 -21.64
N ARG A 305 -7.12 0.09 -22.10
CA ARG A 305 -6.88 1.50 -21.77
C ARG A 305 -8.12 2.23 -21.29
N LEU A 306 -7.87 3.12 -20.34
CA LEU A 306 -8.76 4.18 -19.92
C LEU A 306 -8.32 5.46 -20.62
N HIS A 307 -9.29 6.21 -21.14
CA HIS A 307 -9.07 7.46 -21.83
C HIS A 307 -9.89 8.56 -21.17
N ALA A 308 -9.26 9.71 -20.96
CA ALA A 308 -9.91 10.92 -20.48
C ALA A 308 -9.26 12.14 -21.14
N ARG A 309 -9.76 13.33 -20.84
CA ARG A 309 -9.09 14.60 -21.15
C ARG A 309 -8.92 15.39 -19.87
N VAL A 310 -7.79 16.09 -19.75
CA VAL A 310 -7.50 17.04 -18.68
C VAL A 310 -6.83 18.26 -19.30
N ALA A 311 -7.33 19.45 -19.01
CA ALA A 311 -6.90 20.71 -19.62
C ALA A 311 -6.86 20.65 -21.16
N GLY A 312 -7.84 19.96 -21.76
CA GLY A 312 -7.93 19.73 -23.20
C GLY A 312 -6.88 18.74 -23.77
N ARG A 313 -6.01 18.14 -22.95
CA ARG A 313 -5.00 17.16 -23.38
C ARG A 313 -5.49 15.73 -23.14
N PRO A 314 -5.25 14.80 -24.07
CA PRO A 314 -5.63 13.40 -23.88
C PRO A 314 -4.78 12.78 -22.76
N VAL A 315 -5.44 12.06 -21.85
CA VAL A 315 -4.83 11.25 -20.80
C VAL A 315 -5.16 9.80 -21.09
N GLY A 316 -4.15 8.94 -21.10
CA GLY A 316 -4.33 7.52 -21.39
C GLY A 316 -3.62 6.65 -20.36
N VAL A 317 -4.40 5.90 -19.59
CA VAL A 317 -3.94 5.05 -18.48
C VAL A 317 -4.19 3.59 -18.82
N TRP A 318 -3.27 2.70 -18.45
CA TRP A 318 -3.46 1.26 -18.62
C TRP A 318 -4.54 0.76 -17.66
N LEU A 319 -5.47 -0.07 -18.16
CA LEU A 319 -6.33 -0.89 -17.31
C LEU A 319 -5.76 -2.31 -17.37
N ASP A 320 -5.03 -2.70 -16.32
CA ASP A 320 -4.20 -3.89 -16.36
C ASP A 320 -4.82 -5.06 -15.59
N ASP A 321 -5.43 -5.96 -16.34
CA ASP A 321 -6.13 -7.15 -15.87
C ASP A 321 -5.38 -8.47 -16.16
N ILE A 322 -4.23 -8.38 -16.84
CA ILE A 322 -3.50 -9.55 -17.38
C ILE A 322 -2.04 -9.66 -16.93
N ASP A 323 -1.37 -8.58 -16.51
CA ASP A 323 0.04 -8.65 -16.09
C ASP A 323 0.17 -9.45 -14.77
N PRO A 324 1.12 -10.40 -14.67
CA PRO A 324 1.29 -11.17 -13.45
C PRO A 324 1.74 -10.31 -12.26
N TYR A 325 2.48 -9.24 -12.49
CA TYR A 325 2.99 -8.33 -11.44
C TYR A 325 2.06 -7.13 -11.20
N ARG A 326 0.80 -7.23 -11.63
CA ARG A 326 -0.23 -6.21 -11.38
C ARG A 326 -0.63 -6.13 -9.91
N ASP A 327 -0.50 -7.23 -9.16
CA ASP A 327 -0.66 -7.20 -7.71
C ASP A 327 0.62 -6.71 -7.04
N LEU A 328 0.49 -6.01 -5.92
CA LEU A 328 1.61 -5.38 -5.21
C LEU A 328 2.49 -6.41 -4.46
N SER A 329 2.28 -7.72 -4.71
CA SER A 329 2.86 -8.82 -3.94
C SER A 329 3.46 -9.94 -4.82
N GLU A 330 2.78 -11.07 -4.94
CA GLU A 330 3.18 -12.26 -5.68
C GLU A 330 2.54 -12.27 -7.08
N PRO A 331 3.18 -12.93 -8.08
CA PRO A 331 2.62 -13.07 -9.41
C PRO A 331 1.23 -13.71 -9.41
N LEU A 332 0.24 -13.07 -10.03
CA LEU A 332 -1.13 -13.59 -10.15
C LEU A 332 -1.43 -14.11 -11.56
N PRO A 333 -2.23 -15.19 -11.71
CA PRO A 333 -2.77 -15.59 -13.01
C PRO A 333 -3.54 -14.45 -13.67
N ALA A 334 -3.49 -14.35 -15.00
CA ALA A 334 -4.26 -13.36 -15.74
C ALA A 334 -5.77 -13.52 -15.50
N HIS A 335 -6.49 -12.40 -15.39
CA HIS A 335 -7.92 -12.39 -15.19
C HIS A 335 -8.57 -11.34 -16.10
N ARG A 336 -8.87 -11.76 -17.33
CA ARG A 336 -9.42 -10.88 -18.36
C ARG A 336 -10.79 -10.33 -17.96
N LEU A 337 -10.97 -9.01 -18.03
CA LEU A 337 -12.26 -8.35 -17.86
C LEU A 337 -13.16 -8.61 -19.07
N SER A 338 -14.46 -8.73 -18.83
CA SER A 338 -15.45 -8.73 -19.90
C SER A 338 -15.56 -7.35 -20.57
N PRO A 339 -16.06 -7.28 -21.82
CA PRO A 339 -16.30 -6.00 -22.50
C PRO A 339 -17.16 -5.02 -21.69
N ASP A 340 -18.17 -5.53 -20.97
CA ASP A 340 -19.06 -4.73 -20.14
C ASP A 340 -18.35 -4.18 -18.89
N GLU A 341 -17.49 -4.99 -18.25
CA GLU A 341 -16.65 -4.53 -17.14
C GLU A 341 -15.70 -3.42 -17.60
N THR A 342 -15.03 -3.63 -18.73
CA THR A 342 -14.12 -2.64 -19.32
C THR A 342 -14.84 -1.35 -19.70
N ALA A 343 -16.05 -1.42 -20.24
CA ALA A 343 -16.87 -0.25 -20.54
C ALA A 343 -17.21 0.55 -19.26
N ARG A 344 -17.64 -0.13 -18.19
CA ARG A 344 -17.92 0.50 -16.89
C ARG A 344 -16.69 1.19 -16.31
N TRP A 345 -15.51 0.56 -16.39
CA TRP A 345 -14.25 1.19 -15.95
C TRP A 345 -13.93 2.47 -16.73
N ARG A 346 -14.07 2.45 -18.06
CA ARG A 346 -13.81 3.61 -18.93
C ARG A 346 -14.74 4.78 -18.60
N GLU A 347 -16.04 4.52 -18.50
CA GLU A 347 -17.04 5.52 -18.13
C GLU A 347 -16.74 6.11 -16.74
N ARG A 348 -16.56 5.24 -15.73
CA ARG A 348 -16.31 5.66 -14.35
C ARG A 348 -15.05 6.51 -14.22
N PHE A 349 -13.98 6.12 -14.90
CA PHE A 349 -12.72 6.85 -14.93
C PHE A 349 -12.86 8.23 -15.58
N GLY A 350 -13.54 8.31 -16.73
CA GLY A 350 -13.77 9.57 -17.43
C GLY A 350 -14.56 10.58 -16.58
N LEU A 351 -15.64 10.12 -15.95
CA LEU A 351 -16.46 10.95 -15.06
C LEU A 351 -15.69 11.40 -13.82
N ALA A 352 -14.90 10.50 -13.21
CA ALA A 352 -14.09 10.83 -12.03
C ALA A 352 -13.01 11.89 -12.33
N LEU A 353 -12.32 11.77 -13.47
CA LEU A 353 -11.34 12.76 -13.93
C LEU A 353 -11.99 14.11 -14.23
N GLY A 354 -13.18 14.13 -14.82
CA GLY A 354 -13.95 15.36 -15.03
C GLY A 354 -14.29 16.06 -13.70
N LEU A 355 -14.76 15.31 -12.71
CA LEU A 355 -15.05 15.85 -11.37
C LEU A 355 -13.80 16.41 -10.67
N LEU A 356 -12.65 15.74 -10.85
CA LEU A 356 -11.37 16.22 -10.33
C LEU A 356 -10.92 17.50 -11.03
N GLU A 357 -11.02 17.57 -12.36
CA GLU A 357 -10.68 18.77 -13.12
C GLU A 357 -11.58 19.96 -12.73
N ASP A 358 -12.88 19.72 -12.57
CA ASP A 358 -13.83 20.77 -12.17
C ASP A 358 -13.57 21.32 -10.76
N SER A 359 -13.10 20.48 -9.84
CA SER A 359 -12.85 20.83 -8.43
C SER A 359 -11.43 21.34 -8.19
N ASP A 360 -10.43 20.76 -8.87
CA ASP A 360 -9.01 21.06 -8.73
C ASP A 360 -8.24 20.81 -10.03
N PRO A 361 -8.24 21.77 -10.97
CA PRO A 361 -7.57 21.62 -12.26
C PRO A 361 -6.06 21.32 -12.13
N GLU A 362 -5.39 21.90 -11.13
CA GLU A 362 -3.96 21.69 -10.91
C GLU A 362 -3.67 20.26 -10.46
N ALA A 363 -4.48 19.72 -9.54
CA ALA A 363 -4.34 18.33 -9.11
C ALA A 363 -4.68 17.34 -10.23
N ALA A 364 -5.68 17.63 -11.06
CA ALA A 364 -6.01 16.82 -12.23
C ALA A 364 -4.84 16.76 -13.22
N VAL A 365 -4.19 17.90 -13.49
CA VAL A 365 -3.00 17.97 -14.35
C VAL A 365 -1.82 17.21 -13.73
N ALA A 366 -1.59 17.33 -12.43
CA ALA A 366 -0.54 16.58 -11.74
C ALA A 366 -0.81 15.05 -11.76
N LEU A 367 -2.07 14.65 -11.57
CA LEU A 367 -2.47 13.25 -11.64
C LEU A 367 -2.30 12.69 -13.05
N ALA A 368 -2.69 13.45 -14.09
CA ALA A 368 -2.46 13.08 -15.49
C ALA A 368 -0.97 12.91 -15.81
N GLU A 369 -0.11 13.73 -15.21
CA GLU A 369 1.35 13.60 -15.35
C GLU A 369 1.90 12.33 -14.69
N GLY A 370 1.32 11.88 -13.56
CA GLY A 370 1.88 10.79 -12.74
C GLY A 370 1.23 9.42 -12.93
N LEU A 371 -0.08 9.34 -13.15
CA LEU A 371 -0.83 8.09 -13.25
C LEU A 371 -0.54 7.38 -14.57
N ARG A 372 -0.23 6.08 -14.51
CA ARG A 372 0.15 5.25 -15.66
C ARG A 372 -0.65 3.96 -15.76
N SER A 373 -1.01 3.34 -14.63
CA SER A 373 -1.76 2.08 -14.61
C SER A 373 -2.82 2.05 -13.51
N VAL A 374 -3.96 1.45 -13.82
CA VAL A 374 -5.02 1.06 -12.88
C VAL A 374 -5.20 -0.45 -12.99
N THR A 375 -5.00 -1.16 -11.89
CA THR A 375 -5.22 -2.60 -11.78
C THR A 375 -6.56 -2.86 -11.10
N PRO A 376 -7.51 -3.51 -11.78
CA PRO A 376 -8.79 -3.87 -11.20
C PRO A 376 -8.61 -5.03 -10.21
N VAL A 377 -9.19 -4.90 -9.01
CA VAL A 377 -9.36 -6.02 -8.09
C VAL A 377 -10.82 -6.32 -7.81
N ARG A 378 -11.11 -7.59 -7.54
CA ARG A 378 -12.45 -8.01 -7.15
C ARG A 378 -12.70 -7.63 -5.70
N SER A 379 -13.78 -6.90 -5.46
CA SER A 379 -14.31 -6.76 -4.10
C SER A 379 -15.25 -7.93 -3.82
N THR A 380 -15.16 -8.49 -2.62
CA THR A 380 -16.10 -9.52 -2.12
C THR A 380 -17.42 -8.91 -1.64
N SER A 381 -17.54 -7.57 -1.63
CA SER A 381 -18.77 -6.86 -1.29
C SER A 381 -18.99 -5.70 -2.26
N ALA A 382 -20.22 -5.49 -2.73
CA ALA A 382 -20.54 -4.39 -3.63
C ALA A 382 -20.26 -2.99 -3.03
N TRP A 383 -20.10 -2.92 -1.71
CA TRP A 383 -20.08 -1.68 -0.94
C TRP A 383 -18.68 -1.29 -0.46
N THR A 384 -17.71 -2.21 -0.40
CA THR A 384 -16.35 -1.90 0.06
C THR A 384 -15.44 -1.66 -1.14
N VAL A 385 -14.88 -0.45 -1.21
CA VAL A 385 -13.80 -0.15 -2.16
C VAL A 385 -12.50 -0.66 -1.58
N LEU A 386 -11.84 -1.58 -2.29
CA LEU A 386 -10.48 -1.99 -1.99
C LEU A 386 -9.55 -1.15 -2.84
N SER A 387 -8.58 -0.47 -2.25
CA SER A 387 -7.51 0.16 -3.02
C SER A 387 -6.17 0.10 -2.31
N ALA A 388 -5.10 0.13 -3.10
CA ALA A 388 -3.73 0.16 -2.60
C ALA A 388 -2.76 0.76 -3.61
N SER A 389 -1.64 1.26 -3.09
CA SER A 389 -0.47 1.70 -3.84
C SER A 389 0.80 1.11 -3.23
N SER A 390 1.87 1.00 -4.03
CA SER A 390 3.18 0.55 -3.55
C SER A 390 4.26 1.54 -3.98
N GLY A 391 5.28 1.73 -3.13
CA GLY A 391 6.49 2.46 -3.50
C GLY A 391 7.20 1.80 -4.70
N ASP A 392 7.11 0.48 -4.84
CA ASP A 392 7.66 -0.22 -5.99
C ASP A 392 6.84 -0.03 -7.28
N ALA A 393 5.69 0.66 -7.24
CA ALA A 393 4.75 0.83 -8.36
C ALA A 393 4.41 2.30 -8.62
N PHE A 394 5.40 3.20 -8.68
CA PHE A 394 5.14 4.63 -8.93
C PHE A 394 4.25 4.85 -10.16
N GLY A 395 3.11 5.53 -9.97
CA GLY A 395 2.11 5.77 -11.02
C GLY A 395 1.14 4.59 -11.26
N GLY A 396 1.20 3.54 -10.45
CA GLY A 396 0.27 2.42 -10.44
C GLY A 396 -0.73 2.54 -9.29
N LEU A 397 -1.99 2.27 -9.59
CA LEU A 397 -3.10 2.21 -8.65
C LEU A 397 -3.73 0.83 -8.73
N LEU A 398 -3.94 0.16 -7.60
CA LEU A 398 -4.80 -1.02 -7.51
C LEU A 398 -6.13 -0.61 -6.87
N THR A 399 -7.27 -0.92 -7.51
CA THR A 399 -8.59 -0.65 -6.91
C THR A 399 -9.70 -1.56 -7.43
N SER A 400 -10.69 -1.87 -6.59
CA SER A 400 -11.98 -2.35 -7.08
C SER A 400 -12.73 -1.23 -7.78
N LEU A 401 -13.65 -1.56 -8.69
CA LEU A 401 -14.46 -0.54 -9.38
C LEU A 401 -15.26 0.26 -8.35
N PRO A 402 -15.04 1.57 -8.19
CA PRO A 402 -15.78 2.34 -7.19
C PRO A 402 -17.27 2.49 -7.56
N PRO A 403 -18.17 2.54 -6.56
CA PRO A 403 -19.63 2.48 -6.76
C PRO A 403 -20.20 3.70 -7.49
N ASP A 404 -19.49 4.82 -7.53
CA ASP A 404 -19.85 6.05 -8.23
C ASP A 404 -18.61 6.88 -8.64
N PRO A 405 -18.73 7.88 -9.53
CA PRO A 405 -17.61 8.71 -9.97
C PRO A 405 -16.95 9.57 -8.87
N VAL A 406 -17.70 10.02 -7.86
CA VAL A 406 -17.17 10.82 -6.75
C VAL A 406 -16.28 9.96 -5.88
N THR A 407 -16.72 8.75 -5.55
CA THR A 407 -15.91 7.78 -4.82
C THR A 407 -14.64 7.43 -5.60
N PHE A 408 -14.70 7.28 -6.93
CA PHE A 408 -13.49 7.05 -7.73
C PHE A 408 -12.55 8.26 -7.72
N ALA A 409 -13.07 9.49 -7.80
CA ALA A 409 -12.26 10.71 -7.68
C ALA A 409 -11.51 10.77 -6.33
N VAL A 410 -12.20 10.43 -5.23
CA VAL A 410 -11.60 10.34 -3.88
C VAL A 410 -10.52 9.25 -3.83
N THR A 411 -10.78 8.06 -4.37
CA THR A 411 -9.79 6.97 -4.45
C THR A 411 -8.55 7.38 -5.23
N LEU A 412 -8.73 8.05 -6.39
CA LEU A 412 -7.63 8.55 -7.21
C LEU A 412 -6.77 9.57 -6.45
N VAL A 413 -7.40 10.52 -5.75
CA VAL A 413 -6.68 11.51 -4.92
C VAL A 413 -5.90 10.81 -3.81
N HIS A 414 -6.56 9.91 -3.07
CA HIS A 414 -5.95 9.18 -1.97
C HIS A 414 -4.69 8.44 -2.40
N GLU A 415 -4.82 7.63 -3.44
CA GLU A 415 -3.74 6.75 -3.87
C GLU A 415 -2.62 7.52 -4.57
N PHE A 416 -2.95 8.66 -5.18
CA PHE A 416 -1.96 9.58 -5.69
C PHE A 416 -1.15 10.25 -4.56
N GLN A 417 -1.74 10.50 -3.39
CA GLN A 417 -0.97 10.93 -2.21
C GLN A 417 0.03 9.85 -1.79
N HIS A 418 -0.38 8.58 -1.71
CA HIS A 418 0.55 7.48 -1.42
C HIS A 418 1.67 7.37 -2.46
N THR A 419 1.35 7.53 -3.74
CA THR A 419 2.36 7.53 -4.82
C THR A 419 3.39 8.66 -4.63
N LYS A 420 2.95 9.88 -4.35
CA LYS A 420 3.84 11.04 -4.11
C LYS A 420 4.72 10.82 -2.87
N LEU A 421 4.13 10.38 -1.76
CA LEU A 421 4.87 10.14 -0.52
C LEU A 421 5.84 8.97 -0.65
N GLY A 422 5.45 7.89 -1.34
CA GLY A 422 6.32 6.74 -1.61
C GLY A 422 7.60 7.16 -2.34
N ALA A 423 7.49 7.95 -3.41
CA ALA A 423 8.64 8.48 -4.13
C ALA A 423 9.52 9.40 -3.25
N LEU A 424 8.90 10.25 -2.41
CA LEU A 424 9.65 11.08 -1.48
C LEU A 424 10.41 10.26 -0.43
N LEU A 425 9.80 9.17 0.07
CA LEU A 425 10.41 8.28 1.06
C LEU A 425 11.60 7.47 0.51
N HIS A 426 11.71 7.31 -0.81
CA HIS A 426 12.92 6.78 -1.43
C HIS A 426 14.12 7.74 -1.35
N LEU A 427 13.86 9.04 -1.17
CA LEU A 427 14.87 10.09 -1.13
C LEU A 427 15.21 10.52 0.30
N LEU A 428 14.21 10.53 1.19
CA LEU A 428 14.32 11.10 2.53
C LEU A 428 13.73 10.17 3.60
N THR A 429 14.38 10.12 4.75
CA THR A 429 13.85 9.46 5.95
C THR A 429 13.03 10.47 6.77
N LEU A 430 11.72 10.26 6.87
CA LEU A 430 10.83 11.15 7.65
C LEU A 430 10.67 10.71 9.12
N GLU A 431 10.84 9.44 9.43
CA GLU A 431 10.68 8.90 10.78
C GLU A 431 11.72 7.80 11.09
N ARG A 432 11.91 7.51 12.38
CA ARG A 432 12.71 6.39 12.91
C ARG A 432 11.94 5.64 13.99
N ASP A 433 10.90 4.96 13.56
CA ASP A 433 9.98 4.18 14.36
C ASP A 433 10.47 2.73 14.52
N ASP A 434 10.12 2.11 15.64
CA ASP A 434 10.38 0.70 15.91
C ASP A 434 9.32 -0.23 15.29
N GLY A 435 8.28 0.35 14.69
CA GLY A 435 7.16 -0.36 14.09
C GLY A 435 6.08 -0.78 15.09
N ALA A 436 6.14 -0.33 16.34
CA ALA A 436 5.13 -0.65 17.34
C ALA A 436 3.78 0.00 16.99
N GLU A 437 2.72 -0.81 16.94
CA GLU A 437 1.35 -0.39 16.63
C GLU A 437 0.71 0.29 17.85
N ARG A 438 0.98 1.59 18.02
CA ARG A 438 0.61 2.36 19.22
C ARG A 438 -0.29 3.57 18.94
N HIS A 439 -0.48 3.94 17.68
CA HIS A 439 -1.19 5.16 17.33
C HIS A 439 -2.64 4.89 16.92
N HIS A 440 -3.55 5.72 17.43
CA HIS A 440 -4.90 5.84 16.91
C HIS A 440 -4.85 6.49 15.52
N ALA A 441 -5.46 5.85 14.51
CA ALA A 441 -5.69 6.43 13.19
C ALA A 441 -7.19 6.69 13.03
N PRO A 442 -7.66 7.95 12.92
CA PRO A 442 -9.09 8.30 13.00
C PRO A 442 -10.01 7.75 11.89
N TRP A 443 -9.44 7.01 10.92
CA TRP A 443 -10.13 6.40 9.78
C TRP A 443 -9.94 4.88 9.73
N ARG A 444 -9.27 4.30 10.73
CA ARG A 444 -8.94 2.88 10.76
C ARG A 444 -9.08 2.32 12.16
N ASP A 445 -9.51 1.08 12.24
CA ASP A 445 -9.94 0.46 13.49
C ASP A 445 -8.76 -0.07 14.31
N ASP A 446 -7.72 -0.63 13.67
CA ASP A 446 -6.52 -1.12 14.35
C ASP A 446 -5.52 0.00 14.71
N PRO A 447 -4.78 -0.16 15.84
CA PRO A 447 -3.60 0.66 16.12
C PRO A 447 -2.59 0.61 14.98
N ARG A 448 -1.90 1.74 14.74
CA ARG A 448 -0.93 1.88 13.65
C ARG A 448 0.47 2.19 14.16
N PRO A 449 1.53 1.74 13.44
CA PRO A 449 2.86 2.27 13.66
C PRO A 449 2.93 3.73 13.19
N LEU A 450 3.97 4.47 13.58
CA LEU A 450 4.09 5.90 13.25
C LEU A 450 4.11 6.14 11.74
N SER A 451 4.83 5.28 11.02
CA SER A 451 4.90 5.29 9.55
C SER A 451 3.52 5.09 8.90
N GLY A 452 2.70 4.21 9.48
CA GLY A 452 1.33 3.96 9.04
C GLY A 452 0.40 5.15 9.28
N LEU A 453 0.54 5.82 10.43
CA LEU A 453 -0.20 7.06 10.72
C LEU A 453 0.22 8.19 9.77
N LEU A 454 1.52 8.35 9.50
CA LEU A 454 2.04 9.38 8.57
C LEU A 454 1.47 9.19 7.15
N GLN A 455 1.50 7.96 6.64
CA GLN A 455 0.94 7.60 5.34
C GLN A 455 -0.56 7.95 5.26
N GLY A 456 -1.34 7.53 6.26
CA GLY A 456 -2.78 7.82 6.29
C GLY A 456 -3.07 9.31 6.42
N ALA A 457 -2.36 10.04 7.29
CA ALA A 457 -2.55 11.48 7.46
C ALA A 457 -2.28 12.25 6.17
N TYR A 458 -1.27 11.85 5.40
CA TYR A 458 -0.97 12.46 4.12
C TYR A 458 -2.06 12.21 3.06
N ALA A 459 -2.62 11.00 3.04
CA ALA A 459 -3.73 10.68 2.14
C ALA A 459 -5.02 11.43 2.53
N PHE A 460 -5.37 11.46 3.83
CA PHE A 460 -6.53 12.19 4.35
C PHE A 460 -6.40 13.71 4.20
N LEU A 461 -5.17 14.25 4.19
CA LEU A 461 -4.93 15.65 3.82
C LEU A 461 -5.41 15.93 2.39
N GLY A 462 -5.12 15.02 1.44
CA GLY A 462 -5.59 15.11 0.06
C GLY A 462 -7.11 14.97 -0.06
N ILE A 463 -7.70 13.99 0.63
CA ILE A 463 -9.15 13.78 0.67
C ILE A 463 -9.87 15.01 1.23
N THR A 464 -9.37 15.58 2.32
CA THR A 464 -9.95 16.78 2.95
C THR A 464 -9.89 17.98 2.01
N ASP A 465 -8.76 18.17 1.30
CA ASP A 465 -8.63 19.24 0.29
C ASP A 465 -9.62 19.05 -0.88
N PHE A 466 -9.79 17.81 -1.36
CA PHE A 466 -10.77 17.49 -2.40
C PHE A 466 -12.19 17.86 -1.96
N TRP A 467 -12.64 17.42 -0.78
CA TRP A 467 -13.99 17.73 -0.29
C TRP A 467 -14.17 19.23 -0.06
N SER A 468 -13.17 19.91 0.50
CA SER A 468 -13.17 21.37 0.68
C SER A 468 -13.43 22.12 -0.63
N ARG A 469 -12.83 21.67 -1.73
CA ARG A 469 -13.00 22.27 -3.07
C ARG A 469 -14.31 21.86 -3.72
N ARG A 470 -14.71 20.60 -3.53
CA ARG A 470 -15.97 20.06 -4.06
C ARG A 470 -17.19 20.75 -3.46
N LEU A 471 -17.12 21.32 -2.25
CA LEU A 471 -18.22 22.09 -1.67
C LEU A 471 -18.84 23.07 -2.67
N ASP A 472 -18.04 23.86 -3.37
CA ASP A 472 -18.54 24.92 -4.26
C ASP A 472 -19.16 24.39 -5.56
N ARG A 473 -18.92 23.11 -5.90
CA ARG A 473 -19.35 22.48 -7.15
C ARG A 473 -20.31 21.30 -6.94
N ALA A 474 -20.56 20.91 -5.70
CA ALA A 474 -21.46 19.82 -5.37
C ALA A 474 -22.90 20.18 -5.77
N PRO A 475 -23.63 19.28 -6.47
CA PRO A 475 -25.06 19.45 -6.70
C PRO A 475 -25.82 19.64 -5.38
N ALA A 476 -26.96 20.35 -5.43
CA ALA A 476 -27.75 20.64 -4.23
C ALA A 476 -28.12 19.38 -3.43
N ALA A 477 -28.40 18.26 -4.12
CA ALA A 477 -28.72 16.97 -3.50
C ALA A 477 -27.52 16.33 -2.77
N GLU A 478 -26.29 16.57 -3.22
CA GLU A 478 -25.05 16.00 -2.63
C GLU A 478 -24.38 16.95 -1.64
N ARG A 479 -24.87 18.19 -1.52
CA ARG A 479 -24.21 19.24 -0.73
C ARG A 479 -24.08 18.89 0.75
N ALA A 480 -25.09 18.24 1.33
CA ALA A 480 -25.05 17.82 2.73
C ALA A 480 -23.99 16.73 2.98
N SER A 481 -23.89 15.75 2.08
CA SER A 481 -22.86 14.72 2.11
C SER A 481 -21.45 15.31 1.96
N ALA A 482 -21.25 16.24 1.02
CA ALA A 482 -19.95 16.89 0.82
C ALA A 482 -19.52 17.73 2.05
N GLU A 483 -20.46 18.44 2.68
CA GLU A 483 -20.21 19.15 3.94
C GLU A 483 -19.80 18.19 5.06
N PHE A 484 -20.49 17.04 5.17
CA PHE A 484 -20.19 16.02 6.18
C PHE A 484 -18.79 15.42 5.98
N GLU A 485 -18.47 14.97 4.77
CA GLU A 485 -17.16 14.36 4.48
C GLU A 485 -16.00 15.38 4.64
N PHE A 486 -16.21 16.65 4.28
CA PHE A 486 -15.23 17.70 4.57
C PHE A 486 -15.03 17.90 6.08
N ALA A 487 -16.12 18.06 6.84
CA ALA A 487 -16.06 18.31 8.28
C ALA A 487 -15.46 17.13 9.05
N LEU A 488 -15.81 15.89 8.67
CA LEU A 488 -15.24 14.67 9.24
C LEU A 488 -13.76 14.55 8.90
N GLY A 489 -13.41 14.68 7.61
CA GLY A 489 -12.03 14.63 7.13
C GLY A 489 -11.11 15.66 7.79
N LEU A 490 -11.61 16.89 8.01
CA LEU A 490 -10.87 17.93 8.73
C LEU A 490 -10.52 17.51 10.15
N ARG A 491 -11.48 16.93 10.90
CA ARG A 491 -11.27 16.50 12.29
C ARG A 491 -10.29 15.33 12.36
N GLN A 492 -10.49 14.33 11.50
CA GLN A 492 -9.61 13.17 11.40
C GLN A 492 -8.17 13.57 11.03
N THR A 493 -8.02 14.42 10.02
CA THR A 493 -6.71 14.93 9.57
C THR A 493 -6.03 15.76 10.66
N ARG A 494 -6.77 16.63 11.34
CA ARG A 494 -6.24 17.44 12.45
C ARG A 494 -5.71 16.55 13.58
N GLU A 495 -6.51 15.60 14.06
CA GLU A 495 -6.10 14.71 15.15
C GLU A 495 -4.83 13.91 14.78
N ALA A 496 -4.77 13.38 13.56
CA ALA A 496 -3.61 12.64 13.10
C ALA A 496 -2.35 13.51 12.97
N VAL A 497 -2.47 14.72 12.40
CA VAL A 497 -1.35 15.66 12.25
C VAL A 497 -0.84 16.15 13.62
N GLU A 498 -1.74 16.41 14.57
CA GLU A 498 -1.37 16.76 15.95
C GLU A 498 -0.65 15.60 16.66
N THR A 499 -1.15 14.38 16.49
CA THR A 499 -0.54 13.16 17.04
C THR A 499 0.87 12.95 16.46
N LEU A 500 1.02 13.10 15.14
CA LEU A 500 2.33 13.02 14.47
C LEU A 500 3.28 14.10 14.97
N GLY A 501 2.81 15.35 15.07
CA GLY A 501 3.64 16.49 15.48
C GLY A 501 4.21 16.38 16.90
N ALA A 502 3.56 15.59 17.76
CA ALA A 502 4.00 15.32 19.12
C ALA A 502 4.97 14.13 19.24
N ASP A 503 5.12 13.30 18.20
CA ASP A 503 5.94 12.09 18.28
C ASP A 503 7.45 12.40 18.12
N PRO A 504 8.31 11.99 19.08
CA PRO A 504 9.75 12.29 19.05
C PRO A 504 10.52 11.50 17.98
N ALA A 505 9.96 10.43 17.42
CA ALA A 505 10.61 9.59 16.41
C ALA A 505 10.63 10.21 15.01
N LEU A 506 9.97 11.37 14.80
CA LEU A 506 10.12 12.14 13.56
C LEU A 506 11.55 12.66 13.39
N THR A 507 12.08 12.59 12.17
CA THR A 507 13.36 13.23 11.82
C THR A 507 13.18 14.74 11.63
N ALA A 508 14.27 15.48 11.36
CA ALA A 508 14.16 16.90 10.99
C ALA A 508 13.31 17.12 9.72
N HIS A 509 13.45 16.24 8.72
CA HIS A 509 12.61 16.25 7.53
C HIS A 509 11.16 15.90 7.87
N GLY A 510 10.93 14.88 8.70
CA GLY A 510 9.57 14.52 9.17
C GLY A 510 8.86 15.67 9.87
N ARG A 511 9.54 16.36 10.80
CA ARG A 511 8.98 17.54 11.48
C ARG A 511 8.65 18.67 10.51
N ARG A 512 9.50 18.94 9.51
CA ARG A 512 9.20 19.95 8.47
C ARG A 512 8.00 19.52 7.61
N PHE A 513 7.94 18.24 7.24
CA PHE A 513 6.86 17.69 6.44
C PHE A 513 5.50 17.80 7.17
N VAL A 514 5.45 17.37 8.45
CA VAL A 514 4.25 17.46 9.29
C VAL A 514 3.85 18.92 9.54
N ARG A 515 4.79 19.85 9.68
CA ARG A 515 4.47 21.29 9.72
C ARG A 515 3.82 21.80 8.44
N GLY A 516 4.24 21.32 7.27
CA GLY A 516 3.58 21.63 6.00
C GLY A 516 2.13 21.16 5.96
N MET A 517 1.86 19.96 6.48
CA MET A 517 0.49 19.44 6.61
C MET A 517 -0.32 20.30 7.59
N ALA A 518 0.26 20.60 8.76
CA ALA A 518 -0.38 21.42 9.79
C ALA A 518 -0.73 22.84 9.30
N ALA A 519 0.10 23.41 8.41
CA ALA A 519 -0.13 24.74 7.85
C ALA A 519 -1.42 24.84 7.00
N ARG A 520 -2.00 23.71 6.55
CA ARG A 520 -3.29 23.67 5.84
C ARG A 520 -4.49 23.83 6.76
N LEU A 521 -4.37 23.37 8.01
CA LEU A 521 -5.49 23.22 8.93
C LEU A 521 -6.17 24.54 9.32
N PRO A 522 -5.47 25.67 9.57
CA PRO A 522 -6.12 26.92 9.96
C PRO A 522 -7.13 27.44 8.93
N ALA A 523 -6.82 27.35 7.63
CA ALA A 523 -7.70 27.81 6.57
C ALA A 523 -9.02 27.02 6.54
N TRP A 524 -8.96 25.69 6.64
CA TRP A 524 -10.17 24.84 6.72
C TRP A 524 -10.94 25.02 8.03
N THR A 525 -10.24 25.31 9.12
CA THR A 525 -10.88 25.54 10.43
C THR A 525 -11.66 26.86 10.47
N ALA A 526 -11.17 27.87 9.74
CA ALA A 526 -11.85 29.16 9.58
C ALA A 526 -13.02 29.10 8.59
N ASP A 527 -13.14 28.03 7.81
CA ASP A 527 -14.22 27.84 6.85
C ASP A 527 -15.59 27.81 7.55
N ARG A 528 -16.57 28.50 6.97
CA ARG A 528 -17.95 28.63 7.49
C ARG A 528 -19.00 28.06 6.55
N ARG A 529 -18.58 27.37 5.48
CA ARG A 529 -19.47 26.78 4.47
C ARG A 529 -20.21 25.53 4.94
N VAL A 530 -19.80 24.94 6.07
CA VAL A 530 -20.45 23.77 6.69
C VAL A 530 -21.56 24.23 7.62
N ARG A 531 -22.77 23.69 7.44
CA ARG A 531 -23.90 23.97 8.33
C ARG A 531 -23.65 23.44 9.75
N PRO A 532 -24.06 24.16 10.81
CA PRO A 532 -23.84 23.73 12.19
C PRO A 532 -24.35 22.31 12.50
N GLY A 533 -25.53 21.94 11.99
CA GLY A 533 -26.07 20.58 12.20
C GLY A 533 -25.19 19.49 11.59
N ILE A 534 -24.61 19.73 10.41
CA ILE A 534 -23.70 18.78 9.75
C ILE A 534 -22.36 18.69 10.49
N ASP A 535 -21.83 19.82 10.96
CA ASP A 535 -20.61 19.83 11.78
C ASP A 535 -20.79 19.04 13.09
N VAL A 536 -21.96 19.14 13.73
CA VAL A 536 -22.29 18.33 14.91
C VAL A 536 -22.29 16.84 14.58
N MET A 537 -22.89 16.43 13.46
CA MET A 537 -22.89 15.02 13.03
C MET A 537 -21.46 14.52 12.74
N ALA A 538 -20.63 15.32 12.07
CA ALA A 538 -19.23 14.98 11.82
C ALA A 538 -18.40 14.90 13.11
N ALA A 539 -18.63 15.83 14.05
CA ALA A 539 -17.99 15.80 15.37
C ALA A 539 -18.39 14.56 16.18
N PHE A 540 -19.67 14.16 16.09
CA PHE A 540 -20.16 12.93 16.69
C PHE A 540 -19.45 11.71 16.10
N SER A 541 -19.39 11.56 14.77
CA SER A 541 -18.70 10.42 14.12
C SER A 541 -17.22 10.30 14.50
N ALA A 542 -16.49 11.42 14.56
CA ALA A 542 -15.09 11.40 15.01
C ALA A 542 -14.97 10.98 16.49
N THR A 543 -15.87 11.46 17.34
CA THR A 543 -15.89 11.13 18.78
C THR A 543 -16.29 9.67 19.01
N ASP A 544 -17.26 9.16 18.24
CA ASP A 544 -17.73 7.78 18.27
C ASP A 544 -16.59 6.80 17.99
N HIS A 545 -15.92 6.97 16.84
CA HIS A 545 -14.80 6.12 16.44
C HIS A 545 -13.69 6.11 17.49
N ARG A 546 -13.27 7.30 17.95
CA ARG A 546 -12.23 7.44 18.99
C ARG A 546 -12.64 6.81 20.31
N THR A 547 -13.90 6.90 20.70
CA THR A 547 -14.41 6.32 21.96
C THR A 547 -14.36 4.80 21.90
N GLU A 548 -14.84 4.20 20.82
CA GLU A 548 -14.80 2.76 20.61
C GLU A 548 -13.37 2.24 20.47
N TRP A 549 -12.51 2.95 19.75
CA TRP A 549 -11.08 2.61 19.61
C TRP A 549 -10.41 2.47 20.97
N ARG A 550 -10.67 3.44 21.85
CA ARG A 550 -10.11 3.43 23.21
C ARG A 550 -10.67 2.27 24.03
N ILE A 551 -11.98 2.02 23.99
CA ILE A 551 -12.62 0.90 24.72
C ILE A 551 -12.07 -0.47 24.27
N ARG A 552 -11.75 -0.61 22.98
CA ARG A 552 -11.22 -1.84 22.40
C ARG A 552 -9.73 -2.03 22.66
N HIS A 553 -8.94 -0.98 22.46
CA HIS A 553 -7.48 -1.11 22.38
C HIS A 553 -6.72 -0.59 23.59
N LEU A 554 -7.37 0.14 24.50
CA LEU A 554 -6.70 0.56 25.74
C LEU A 554 -7.03 -0.38 26.87
N VAL A 555 -5.98 -0.94 27.47
CA VAL A 555 -6.06 -1.74 28.68
C VAL A 555 -5.55 -0.88 29.84
N PRO A 556 -6.43 -0.48 30.78
CA PRO A 556 -6.01 0.22 31.99
C PRO A 556 -5.14 -0.67 32.87
N ALA A 557 -4.24 -0.06 33.65
CA ALA A 557 -3.40 -0.77 34.62
C ALA A 557 -4.24 -1.64 35.58
N PRO A 558 -4.00 -2.96 35.68
CA PRO A 558 -4.84 -3.86 36.49
C PRO A 558 -4.99 -3.45 37.96
N ASP A 559 -3.91 -2.94 38.58
CA ASP A 559 -3.95 -2.47 39.97
C ASP A 559 -4.86 -1.26 40.15
N ALA A 560 -4.87 -0.34 39.18
CA ALA A 560 -5.74 0.82 39.20
C ALA A 560 -7.21 0.42 39.04
N VAL A 561 -7.51 -0.55 38.15
CA VAL A 561 -8.87 -1.09 37.98
C VAL A 561 -9.37 -1.73 39.28
N ARG A 562 -8.53 -2.56 39.93
CA ARG A 562 -8.83 -3.17 41.23
C ARG A 562 -9.07 -2.13 42.32
N ALA A 563 -8.26 -1.07 42.37
CA ALA A 563 -8.43 0.02 43.31
C ALA A 563 -9.75 0.78 43.09
N LEU A 564 -10.08 1.08 41.83
CA LEU A 564 -11.34 1.73 41.46
C LEU A 564 -12.56 0.86 41.79
N ALA A 565 -12.50 -0.44 41.52
CA ALA A 565 -13.58 -1.37 41.89
C ALA A 565 -13.82 -1.38 43.41
N ARG A 566 -12.76 -1.45 44.23
CA ARG A 566 -12.87 -1.34 45.68
C ARG A 566 -13.46 0.00 46.14
N ALA A 567 -13.00 1.11 45.56
CA ALA A 567 -13.51 2.44 45.88
C ALA A 567 -15.00 2.58 45.55
N PHE A 568 -15.44 2.02 44.42
CA PHE A 568 -16.86 2.02 44.04
C PHE A 568 -17.72 1.25 45.05
N VAL A 569 -17.26 0.08 45.51
CA VAL A 569 -17.96 -0.74 46.52
C VAL A 569 -18.07 0.00 47.86
N THR A 570 -17.01 0.68 48.30
CA THR A 570 -17.01 1.42 49.57
C THR A 570 -17.64 2.81 49.49
N GLY A 571 -18.09 3.24 48.32
CA GLY A 571 -18.65 4.59 48.09
C GLY A 571 -17.61 5.71 48.13
N ALA A 572 -16.31 5.38 48.07
CA ALA A 572 -15.24 6.36 48.02
C ALA A 572 -15.18 7.07 46.64
N PRO A 573 -14.63 8.29 46.54
CA PRO A 573 -14.40 8.95 45.26
C PRO A 573 -13.46 8.16 44.34
N ALA A 574 -13.66 8.27 43.03
CA ALA A 574 -12.76 7.66 42.04
C ALA A 574 -11.40 8.39 42.00
N ASP A 575 -10.33 7.73 42.47
CA ASP A 575 -8.95 8.20 42.30
C ASP A 575 -8.32 7.55 41.05
N LEU A 576 -7.92 8.38 40.10
CA LEU A 576 -7.37 7.96 38.80
C LEU A 576 -5.84 8.11 38.73
N ARG A 577 -5.18 8.50 39.82
CA ARG A 577 -3.72 8.56 39.88
C ARG A 577 -3.14 7.18 39.62
N GLY A 578 -2.19 7.09 38.70
CA GLY A 578 -1.57 5.81 38.32
C GLY A 578 -2.44 4.90 37.44
N ALA A 579 -3.66 5.31 37.08
CA ALA A 579 -4.48 4.62 36.10
C ALA A 579 -3.97 4.91 34.67
N GLY A 580 -2.73 4.54 34.35
CA GLY A 580 -2.25 4.55 32.96
C GLY A 580 -3.00 3.51 32.13
N SER A 581 -3.07 3.73 30.81
CA SER A 581 -3.59 2.73 29.87
C SER A 581 -2.52 2.43 28.83
N THR A 582 -2.38 1.17 28.44
CA THR A 582 -1.48 0.72 27.36
C THR A 582 -2.28 0.28 26.15
N VAL A 583 -1.75 0.51 24.95
CA VAL A 583 -2.35 0.03 23.71
C VAL A 583 -2.09 -1.47 23.56
N VAL A 584 -3.15 -2.25 23.44
CA VAL A 584 -3.14 -3.67 23.14
C VAL A 584 -4.09 -3.89 21.95
N PRO A 585 -3.57 -4.22 20.75
CA PRO A 585 -4.41 -4.49 19.60
C PRO A 585 -5.42 -5.60 19.90
N ASP A 586 -6.70 -5.30 19.69
CA ASP A 586 -7.79 -6.28 19.76
C ASP A 586 -8.23 -6.57 18.32
N LEU A 587 -7.84 -7.73 17.82
CA LEU A 587 -8.10 -8.13 16.44
C LEU A 587 -9.30 -9.08 16.32
N THR A 588 -10.05 -9.29 17.40
CA THR A 588 -10.96 -10.44 17.51
C THR A 588 -12.40 -10.17 17.07
N ALA A 589 -12.87 -8.91 17.14
CA ALA A 589 -14.27 -8.56 16.85
C ALA A 589 -14.40 -7.48 15.76
N ARG A 590 -15.26 -7.72 14.77
CA ARG A 590 -15.56 -6.78 13.68
C ARG A 590 -16.16 -5.47 14.21
N TRP A 591 -15.75 -4.36 13.62
CA TRP A 591 -16.30 -3.04 13.89
C TRP A 591 -17.56 -2.81 13.05
N SER A 592 -18.67 -2.42 13.69
CA SER A 592 -19.98 -2.32 13.01
C SER A 592 -20.06 -1.11 12.08
N HIS A 593 -19.51 0.03 12.50
CA HIS A 593 -19.65 1.36 11.88
C HIS A 593 -21.11 1.84 11.75
N ALA A 594 -22.03 1.25 12.52
CA ALA A 594 -23.48 1.43 12.32
C ALA A 594 -23.93 2.89 12.48
N ARG A 595 -23.49 3.59 13.53
CA ARG A 595 -23.89 4.97 13.81
C ARG A 595 -23.46 5.96 12.73
N THR A 596 -22.22 5.84 12.24
CA THR A 596 -21.72 6.68 11.14
C THR A 596 -22.37 6.33 9.80
N ARG A 597 -22.70 5.05 9.55
CA ARG A 597 -23.50 4.66 8.38
C ARG A 597 -24.90 5.26 8.40
N LEU A 598 -25.60 5.21 9.54
CA LEU A 598 -26.91 5.85 9.71
C LEU A 598 -26.86 7.36 9.40
N ILE A 599 -25.82 8.06 9.87
CA ILE A 599 -25.62 9.48 9.56
C ILE A 599 -25.51 9.70 8.04
N ARG A 600 -24.69 8.91 7.35
CA ARG A 600 -24.50 9.02 5.90
C ARG A 600 -25.79 8.70 5.13
N GLN A 601 -26.55 7.69 5.57
CA GLN A 601 -27.84 7.34 5.01
C GLN A 601 -28.85 8.50 5.13
N VAL A 602 -28.92 9.15 6.31
CA VAL A 602 -29.79 10.31 6.54
C VAL A 602 -29.43 11.49 5.63
N LEU A 603 -28.14 11.66 5.32
CA LEU A 603 -27.66 12.74 4.45
C LEU A 603 -27.78 12.43 2.96
N GLY A 604 -28.34 11.27 2.58
CA GLY A 604 -28.42 10.83 1.19
C GLY A 604 -27.05 10.52 0.58
N THR A 605 -26.02 10.36 1.43
CA THR A 605 -24.69 9.95 1.00
C THR A 605 -24.78 8.49 0.57
N PRO A 606 -24.40 8.12 -0.66
CA PRO A 606 -24.26 6.70 -1.00
C PRO A 606 -23.33 6.09 0.04
N GLU A 607 -23.74 4.96 0.64
CA GLU A 607 -22.96 4.21 1.63
C GLU A 607 -21.51 4.11 1.14
N PRO A 608 -20.54 4.83 1.75
CA PRO A 608 -19.17 4.42 1.66
C PRO A 608 -19.16 3.19 2.55
N GLY A 609 -19.16 1.99 1.96
CA GLY A 609 -18.70 0.84 2.72
C GLY A 609 -17.37 1.25 3.33
N THR A 610 -17.21 0.94 4.62
CA THR A 610 -16.06 1.16 5.50
C THR A 610 -14.94 1.97 4.85
N PRO A 611 -14.50 3.13 5.38
CA PRO A 611 -13.52 4.01 4.71
C PRO A 611 -12.48 3.14 3.99
N PRO A 612 -12.20 3.32 2.68
CA PRO A 612 -11.58 2.32 1.79
C PRO A 612 -10.24 1.73 2.27
N PHE A 613 -9.72 2.26 3.37
CA PHE A 613 -8.41 2.08 3.93
C PHE A 613 -8.48 1.35 5.27
N GLY A 614 -8.84 0.07 5.20
CA GLY A 614 -8.25 -0.90 6.12
C GLY A 614 -9.15 -2.00 6.64
N THR A 615 -9.16 -3.12 5.94
CA THR A 615 -9.13 -4.44 6.59
C THR A 615 -8.24 -5.37 5.75
N SER A 616 -6.96 -5.40 6.09
CA SER A 616 -6.09 -6.52 5.72
C SER A 616 -6.12 -7.51 6.89
N GLY A 617 -6.88 -8.61 6.78
CA GLY A 617 -6.79 -9.72 7.74
C GLY A 617 -8.11 -10.40 8.08
N THR A 618 -8.34 -11.54 7.45
CA THR A 618 -8.82 -12.81 8.03
C THR A 618 -9.73 -12.76 9.27
N SER A 619 -11.02 -13.02 9.08
CA SER A 619 -11.80 -13.84 10.01
C SER A 619 -12.92 -14.53 9.25
N ALA A 620 -12.98 -15.86 9.32
CA ALA A 620 -14.21 -16.58 9.01
C ALA A 620 -15.34 -15.98 9.86
N ASP A 621 -16.50 -15.72 9.23
CA ASP A 621 -17.64 -15.08 9.89
C ASP A 621 -17.99 -15.80 11.21
N PRO A 622 -17.94 -15.12 12.37
CA PRO A 622 -18.66 -15.60 13.54
C PRO A 622 -20.17 -15.52 13.25
N PRO A 623 -20.99 -16.37 13.89
CA PRO A 623 -22.43 -16.39 13.64
C PRO A 623 -23.05 -15.02 13.91
N ALA A 624 -23.95 -14.59 13.02
CA ALA A 624 -24.70 -13.36 13.21
C ALA A 624 -25.45 -13.39 14.56
N PRO A 625 -25.52 -12.25 15.28
CA PRO A 625 -26.34 -12.16 16.48
C PRO A 625 -27.81 -12.47 16.16
N SER A 626 -28.57 -12.89 17.17
CA SER A 626 -30.00 -13.20 17.01
C SER A 626 -30.78 -11.97 16.47
N ALA A 627 -31.82 -12.23 15.68
CA ALA A 627 -32.60 -11.18 15.02
C ALA A 627 -33.26 -10.16 16.00
N SER A 628 -33.50 -10.57 17.26
CA SER A 628 -34.03 -9.68 18.30
C SER A 628 -32.95 -8.76 18.89
N ALA A 629 -31.73 -9.27 19.12
CA ALA A 629 -30.61 -8.48 19.60
C ALA A 629 -30.17 -7.43 18.56
N SER A 630 -30.21 -7.80 17.27
CA SER A 630 -29.90 -6.84 16.19
C SER A 630 -30.95 -5.74 16.04
N ALA A 631 -32.24 -6.04 16.26
CA ALA A 631 -33.31 -5.04 16.23
C ALA A 631 -33.21 -4.03 17.38
N SER A 632 -32.93 -4.50 18.60
CA SER A 632 -32.73 -3.63 19.78
C SER A 632 -31.49 -2.74 19.65
N ALA A 633 -30.37 -3.30 19.16
CA ALA A 633 -29.16 -2.52 18.86
C ALA A 633 -29.45 -1.42 17.82
N SER A 634 -30.16 -1.78 16.75
CA SER A 634 -30.54 -0.83 15.70
C SER A 634 -31.47 0.29 16.21
N ALA A 635 -32.35 0.02 17.18
CA ALA A 635 -33.17 1.05 17.81
C ALA A 635 -32.36 2.00 18.70
N ALA A 636 -31.42 1.46 19.49
CA ALA A 636 -30.53 2.25 20.34
C ALA A 636 -29.62 3.18 19.51
N GLU A 637 -29.10 2.70 18.39
CA GLU A 637 -28.29 3.48 17.46
C GLU A 637 -29.07 4.66 16.86
N ARG A 638 -30.32 4.41 16.40
CA ARG A 638 -31.19 5.47 15.88
C ARG A 638 -31.50 6.52 16.94
N ALA A 639 -31.83 6.09 18.17
CA ALA A 639 -32.07 6.99 19.29
C ALA A 639 -30.84 7.87 19.58
N LEU A 640 -29.65 7.28 19.61
CA LEU A 640 -28.42 8.03 19.86
C LEU A 640 -28.08 9.04 18.75
N VAL A 641 -28.18 8.62 17.48
CA VAL A 641 -27.94 9.52 16.33
C VAL A 641 -28.96 10.66 16.27
N ALA A 642 -30.21 10.40 16.69
CA ALA A 642 -31.25 11.41 16.79
C ALA A 642 -31.11 12.33 18.03
N GLY A 643 -30.20 12.01 18.97
CA GLY A 643 -30.05 12.75 20.22
C GLY A 643 -31.16 12.50 21.24
N ASP A 644 -31.86 11.37 21.14
CA ASP A 644 -32.93 10.99 22.06
C ASP A 644 -32.34 10.62 23.44
N PRO A 645 -32.79 11.24 24.55
CA PRO A 645 -32.32 10.91 25.90
C PRO A 645 -32.55 9.45 26.30
N ALA A 646 -33.51 8.74 25.70
CA ALA A 646 -33.76 7.33 25.93
C ALA A 646 -32.61 6.41 25.46
N ALA A 647 -31.67 6.93 24.66
CA ALA A 647 -30.52 6.17 24.18
C ALA A 647 -29.66 5.61 25.33
N ALA A 648 -29.48 6.36 26.42
CA ALA A 648 -28.68 5.91 27.56
C ALA A 648 -29.28 4.65 28.22
N ASP A 649 -30.61 4.59 28.32
CA ASP A 649 -31.33 3.45 28.90
C ASP A 649 -31.30 2.25 27.95
N ALA A 650 -31.42 2.49 26.64
CA ALA A 650 -31.29 1.45 25.63
C ALA A 650 -29.90 0.80 25.67
N TYR A 651 -28.82 1.60 25.68
CA TYR A 651 -27.46 1.07 25.76
C TYR A 651 -27.14 0.44 27.12
N ALA A 652 -27.70 0.92 28.23
CA ALA A 652 -27.55 0.27 29.53
C ALA A 652 -28.15 -1.15 29.54
N ARG A 653 -29.28 -1.38 28.85
CA ARG A 653 -29.85 -2.73 28.64
C ARG A 653 -28.94 -3.61 27.79
N LEU A 654 -28.39 -3.08 26.69
CA LEU A 654 -27.44 -3.82 25.85
C LEU A 654 -26.17 -4.22 26.63
N VAL A 655 -25.67 -3.34 27.50
CA VAL A 655 -24.55 -3.67 28.40
C VAL A 655 -24.94 -4.73 29.43
N ALA A 656 -26.19 -4.76 29.90
CA ALA A 656 -26.65 -5.82 30.81
C ALA A 656 -26.77 -7.19 30.11
N GLU A 657 -27.16 -7.18 28.83
CA GLU A 657 -27.25 -8.39 27.98
C GLU A 657 -25.87 -8.95 27.62
N ASP A 658 -24.95 -8.10 27.15
CA ASP A 658 -23.55 -8.47 26.91
C ASP A 658 -22.60 -7.40 27.50
N PRO A 659 -22.15 -7.59 28.75
CA PRO A 659 -21.29 -6.62 29.40
C PRO A 659 -19.85 -6.60 28.86
N GLU A 660 -19.50 -7.51 27.95
CA GLU A 660 -18.21 -7.53 27.28
C GLU A 660 -18.22 -6.82 25.92
N ALA A 661 -19.39 -6.48 25.37
CA ALA A 661 -19.55 -5.82 24.08
C ALA A 661 -18.98 -4.39 24.07
N PRO A 662 -17.88 -4.11 23.33
CA PRO A 662 -17.28 -2.78 23.25
C PRO A 662 -18.26 -1.72 22.71
N GLU A 663 -19.08 -2.10 21.74
CA GLU A 663 -20.04 -1.22 21.08
C GLU A 663 -21.15 -0.76 22.03
N ALA A 664 -21.65 -1.64 22.90
CA ALA A 664 -22.67 -1.29 23.88
C ALA A 664 -22.13 -0.27 24.90
N TRP A 665 -20.89 -0.45 25.36
CA TRP A 665 -20.19 0.52 26.22
C TRP A 665 -19.93 1.85 25.52
N THR A 666 -19.56 1.81 24.23
CA THR A 666 -19.35 3.00 23.41
C THR A 666 -20.63 3.82 23.35
N GLY A 667 -21.74 3.20 22.95
CA GLY A 667 -23.04 3.86 22.86
C GLY A 667 -23.51 4.41 24.21
N LEU A 668 -23.30 3.68 25.31
CA LEU A 668 -23.62 4.16 26.66
C LEU A 668 -22.83 5.43 27.02
N VAL A 669 -21.51 5.42 26.80
CA VAL A 669 -20.64 6.57 27.10
C VAL A 669 -21.04 7.79 26.27
N LEU A 670 -21.31 7.60 24.98
CA LEU A 670 -21.74 8.67 24.08
C LEU A 670 -23.11 9.23 24.47
N ALA A 671 -24.08 8.35 24.76
CA ALA A 671 -25.43 8.76 25.16
C ALA A 671 -25.41 9.59 26.45
N LEU A 672 -24.64 9.16 27.46
CA LEU A 672 -24.47 9.93 28.69
C LEU A 672 -23.79 11.28 28.42
N ALA A 673 -22.71 11.32 27.63
CA ALA A 673 -21.98 12.55 27.35
C ALA A 673 -22.81 13.59 26.57
N LEU A 674 -23.75 13.13 25.74
CA LEU A 674 -24.71 13.99 25.04
C LEU A 674 -25.82 14.49 25.97
N ALA A 675 -26.39 13.62 26.80
CA ALA A 675 -27.51 13.97 27.69
C ALA A 675 -27.07 14.79 28.91
N GLU A 676 -25.89 14.52 29.46
CA GLU A 676 -25.44 15.05 30.75
C GLU A 676 -24.03 15.68 30.62
N PRO A 677 -23.89 17.02 30.61
CA PRO A 677 -22.59 17.68 30.47
C PRO A 677 -21.54 17.25 31.50
N ALA A 678 -21.97 16.91 32.73
CA ALA A 678 -21.10 16.42 33.80
C ALA A 678 -20.42 15.08 33.49
N THR A 679 -20.91 14.32 32.52
CA THR A 679 -20.35 13.01 32.14
C THR A 679 -19.38 13.08 30.96
N ARG A 680 -19.30 14.21 30.24
CA ARG A 680 -18.36 14.43 29.12
C ARG A 680 -16.90 14.08 29.43
N PRO A 681 -16.37 14.29 30.65
CA PRO A 681 -15.03 13.83 31.02
C PRO A 681 -14.77 12.35 30.72
N LEU A 682 -15.79 11.48 30.70
CA LEU A 682 -15.66 10.06 30.33
C LEU A 682 -15.07 9.86 28.94
N LEU A 683 -15.31 10.76 27.98
CA LEU A 683 -14.75 10.67 26.63
C LEU A 683 -13.21 10.72 26.62
N ARG A 684 -12.58 11.21 27.71
CA ARG A 684 -11.12 11.18 27.87
C ARG A 684 -10.61 9.81 28.30
N ARG A 685 -11.42 9.03 29.04
CA ARG A 685 -11.06 7.71 29.60
C ARG A 685 -12.22 6.68 29.46
N PRO A 686 -12.78 6.49 28.25
CA PRO A 686 -13.94 5.63 28.04
C PRO A 686 -13.63 4.15 28.23
N GLU A 687 -12.36 3.76 28.29
CA GLU A 687 -11.93 2.39 28.56
C GLU A 687 -12.17 1.93 30.01
N LEU A 688 -12.35 2.88 30.96
CA LEU A 688 -12.46 2.57 32.39
C LEU A 688 -13.80 1.92 32.79
N PRO A 689 -14.99 2.41 32.37
CA PRO A 689 -16.26 1.80 32.73
C PRO A 689 -16.32 0.30 32.47
N ARG A 690 -15.93 -0.16 31.28
CA ARG A 690 -15.91 -1.59 30.93
C ARG A 690 -14.94 -2.38 31.80
N ALA A 691 -13.72 -1.87 32.00
CA ALA A 691 -12.70 -2.55 32.80
C ALA A 691 -13.11 -2.68 34.28
N VAL A 692 -13.61 -1.59 34.89
CA VAL A 692 -14.07 -1.59 36.29
C VAL A 692 -15.33 -2.43 36.44
N HIS A 693 -16.26 -2.38 35.49
CA HIS A 693 -17.46 -3.23 35.50
C HIS A 693 -17.10 -4.73 35.42
N ARG A 694 -16.10 -5.09 34.60
CA ARG A 694 -15.58 -6.47 34.56
C ARG A 694 -15.02 -6.87 35.92
N GLU A 695 -14.19 -6.03 36.54
CA GLU A 695 -13.61 -6.32 37.87
C GLU A 695 -14.68 -6.43 38.96
N LEU A 696 -15.70 -5.55 38.95
CA LEU A 696 -16.83 -5.62 39.89
C LEU A 696 -17.56 -6.96 39.81
N ARG A 697 -17.79 -7.48 38.59
CA ARG A 697 -18.39 -8.82 38.40
C ARG A 697 -17.47 -9.94 38.88
N VAL A 698 -16.15 -9.83 38.66
CA VAL A 698 -15.17 -10.81 39.16
C VAL A 698 -15.22 -10.92 40.70
N ILE A 699 -15.40 -9.79 41.39
CA ILE A 699 -15.55 -9.77 42.85
C ILE A 699 -17.01 -9.95 43.34
N GLY A 700 -17.93 -10.36 42.46
CA GLY A 700 -19.31 -10.70 42.81
C GLY A 700 -20.24 -9.50 43.07
N THR A 701 -19.87 -8.29 42.66
CA THR A 701 -20.67 -7.07 42.81
C THR A 701 -21.41 -6.72 41.53
N THR A 702 -22.73 -6.57 41.60
CA THR A 702 -23.55 -6.03 40.49
C THR A 702 -23.58 -4.50 40.56
N ALA A 703 -23.43 -3.84 39.42
CA ALA A 703 -23.45 -2.38 39.34
C ALA A 703 -24.25 -1.91 38.13
N ASP A 704 -25.13 -0.92 38.30
CA ASP A 704 -25.75 -0.23 37.16
C ASP A 704 -24.63 0.45 36.34
N PRO A 705 -24.46 0.09 35.05
CA PRO A 705 -23.45 0.68 34.17
C PRO A 705 -23.51 2.22 34.14
N ARG A 706 -24.71 2.81 34.22
CA ARG A 706 -24.89 4.28 34.24
C ARG A 706 -24.36 4.89 35.52
N ARG A 707 -24.64 4.27 36.68
CA ARG A 707 -24.15 4.74 37.98
C ARG A 707 -22.62 4.69 38.04
N LEU A 708 -22.04 3.59 37.56
CA LEU A 708 -20.58 3.44 37.46
C LEU A 708 -19.96 4.50 36.56
N ALA A 709 -20.53 4.73 35.37
CA ALA A 709 -20.05 5.74 34.44
C ALA A 709 -20.09 7.15 35.05
N ARG A 710 -21.20 7.55 35.70
CA ARG A 710 -21.29 8.85 36.38
C ARG A 710 -20.28 9.01 37.51
N TRP A 711 -20.07 7.97 38.32
CA TRP A 711 -19.07 7.97 39.39
C TRP A 711 -17.64 8.15 38.85
N LEU A 712 -17.29 7.45 37.76
CA LEU A 712 -16.00 7.62 37.09
C LEU A 712 -15.84 9.04 36.49
N ALA A 713 -16.89 9.60 35.89
CA ALA A 713 -16.86 10.95 35.32
C ALA A 713 -16.47 12.02 36.34
N ALA A 714 -17.02 11.91 37.56
CA ALA A 714 -16.70 12.80 38.67
C ALA A 714 -15.20 12.74 39.02
N GLY A 715 -14.61 11.54 39.07
CA GLY A 715 -13.18 11.37 39.31
C GLY A 715 -12.28 11.94 38.21
N ILE A 716 -12.67 11.80 36.93
CA ILE A 716 -11.92 12.37 35.80
C ILE A 716 -11.90 13.90 35.85
N THR A 717 -12.96 14.52 36.36
CA THR A 717 -13.07 15.98 36.47
C THR A 717 -12.04 16.56 37.44
N GLY A 718 -11.60 15.78 38.44
CA GLY A 718 -10.62 16.18 39.44
C GLY A 718 -9.15 16.11 38.99
N LEU A 719 -8.85 15.66 37.77
CA LEU A 719 -7.49 15.63 37.23
C LEU A 719 -7.14 16.97 36.56
N PRO A 720 -5.98 17.59 36.84
CA PRO A 720 -5.50 18.72 36.06
C PRO A 720 -5.28 18.28 34.60
N ASP A 721 -5.79 19.04 33.64
CA ASP A 721 -5.52 18.79 32.22
C ASP A 721 -4.00 18.80 31.98
N GLY A 722 -3.46 17.67 31.51
CA GLY A 722 -2.03 17.49 31.23
C GLY A 722 -1.50 18.33 30.06
N THR A 723 -2.26 19.32 29.58
CA THR A 723 -1.87 20.27 28.54
C THR A 723 -1.09 21.45 29.13
N ARG A 724 -0.03 21.19 29.90
CA ARG A 724 1.02 22.20 30.05
C ARG A 724 1.80 22.25 28.74
N ARG A 725 1.50 23.24 27.90
CA ARG A 725 2.43 23.74 26.88
C ARG A 725 3.80 23.90 27.56
N PRO A 726 4.91 23.37 27.00
CA PRO A 726 6.23 23.78 27.48
C PRO A 726 6.30 25.31 27.38
N ARG A 727 6.64 25.96 28.49
CA ARG A 727 6.95 27.39 28.50
C ARG A 727 8.19 27.61 27.64
N ALA A 728 8.03 28.51 26.66
CA ALA A 728 9.01 29.24 25.84
C ALA A 728 10.27 28.49 25.42
#